data_AF-A2FBG6-F1
#
_entry.id   AF-A2FBG6-F1
#
_cell.length_a   1.000
_cell.length_b   1.000
_cell.length_c   1.000
_cell.angle_alpha   90.00
_cell.angle_beta   90.00
_cell.angle_gamma   90.00
#
_symmetry.space_group_name_H-M   'P 1'
#
loop_
_entity.id
_entity.type
_entity.pdbx_description
1 polymer ?
#
loop_
_entity_poly.entity_id
_entity_poly.type
_entity_poly.pdbx_seq_one_letter_code
_entity_poly.pdbx_strand_id
1 'polypeptide(L)'
;MITFLLLTYKDIDKNCYSSDGKNLTKVNDTSHDLRISSTCEIIQDKCFFRLDTLVSFSFEENPNLTTIGSYSFQECRYLTIINLSSCTKLTKISSYAFSRCGSVTQILLPEGLLEIGNNAFQGNYQVTSINIPASVKIIGRQAFSGCDKLQNVTFEEGSNLTSLEDKVFTQAAITSFQIPEKVSKIHGEAFSDGKLTNILVHPSSNYLTVKDYVIYSKNKSIVFFICNKTGYEIPDTVTTIREECFYFSSIKTIIVPANVKRIEGTAFFGCNNLINVTFLGPIDYFGMQAFDFCRNLELIIFPNSTMTVGGSSFVTNSMPKVSLSFTCKTLFSSISIRRNTNVSISYLNKPNLIITPYCLIMDFNQTVIYEYWGYDSGNIEIPKNVTKIEDKAFENSKILYFNFTEDSQITYIGKDAFRNCSNLISFRYSFPKLQTLGMSSFKDCINLENFTFSSPTLIIMTNAFENCIKLKNVNNILNIPNYCFYGCTKLVEVTIREGSESIGYKSFENCSSLLCIKIPQSFKIISKYSFLHCKKLKSIIFSETNSLDSFSINSISECKSLTNISNFSSDKYRCIDNTLYYKNNTKWELIFHLSESKDKELNINCSVICSYSFNSSNNIEKINIESDSVSVIEDHSFNKCLNLKYINFPLSVSDVEIDAFHDCKSIRCPLIIENTSTDYLKMIVSSGIPRRLMVSCHIAHVSKNYLNHKYLRYPSTHLFWKHLTK
;
A
#
# COMPACT_ATOMS: atom_id res chain seq x y z
N MET A 1 77.80 -2.58 37.35
CA MET A 1 78.16 -3.90 36.79
C MET A 1 76.90 -4.77 36.94
N ILE A 2 76.02 -4.72 35.94
CA ILE A 2 74.73 -5.43 35.95
C ILE A 2 74.99 -6.79 35.30
N THR A 3 74.83 -7.85 36.07
CA THR A 3 74.86 -9.23 35.58
C THR A 3 73.73 -9.43 34.58
N PHE A 4 74.05 -9.48 33.28
CA PHE A 4 73.21 -10.14 32.29
C PHE A 4 73.13 -11.61 32.68
N LEU A 5 72.06 -12.03 33.36
CA LEU A 5 71.65 -13.42 33.30
C LEU A 5 71.33 -13.69 31.83
N LEU A 6 72.19 -14.45 31.16
CA LEU A 6 71.87 -15.06 29.88
C LEU A 6 70.59 -15.89 30.09
N LEU A 7 69.46 -15.41 29.57
CA LEU A 7 68.25 -16.22 29.45
C LEU A 7 68.61 -17.47 28.62
N THR A 8 68.67 -18.63 29.26
CA THR A 8 68.87 -19.91 28.58
C THR A 8 67.51 -20.41 28.11
N TYR A 9 67.18 -20.18 26.84
CA TYR A 9 65.98 -20.75 26.24
C TYR A 9 66.18 -22.24 25.99
N LYS A 10 65.14 -23.04 26.26
CA LYS A 10 65.10 -24.46 25.93
C LYS A 10 64.63 -24.65 24.50
N ASP A 11 65.39 -25.39 23.69
CA ASP A 11 64.96 -25.78 22.35
C ASP A 11 63.72 -26.66 22.41
N ILE A 12 62.73 -26.34 21.58
CA ILE A 12 61.52 -27.16 21.45
C ILE A 12 61.89 -28.51 20.82
N ASP A 13 61.35 -29.59 21.38
CA ASP A 13 61.60 -30.96 20.91
C ASP A 13 61.28 -31.12 19.42
N LYS A 14 62.14 -31.82 18.67
CA LYS A 14 61.97 -32.10 17.24
C LYS A 14 60.65 -32.81 16.93
N ASN A 15 60.10 -33.58 17.88
CA ASN A 15 58.82 -34.27 17.75
C ASN A 15 57.61 -33.31 17.74
N CYS A 16 57.78 -32.06 18.14
CA CYS A 16 56.75 -31.02 18.01
C CYS A 16 56.64 -30.49 16.57
N TYR A 17 57.62 -30.78 15.71
CA TYR A 17 57.65 -30.33 14.32
C TYR A 17 57.18 -31.44 13.36
N SER A 18 56.75 -31.05 12.15
CA SER A 18 56.61 -31.97 11.02
C SER A 18 57.96 -32.61 10.67
N SER A 19 57.93 -33.73 9.93
CA SER A 19 59.13 -34.48 9.56
C SER A 19 60.16 -33.68 8.77
N ASP A 20 59.74 -32.64 8.04
CA ASP A 20 60.60 -31.69 7.32
C ASP A 20 61.06 -30.50 8.19
N GLY A 21 60.64 -30.43 9.46
CA GLY A 21 60.98 -29.36 10.40
C GLY A 21 60.30 -28.01 10.12
N LYS A 22 59.40 -27.93 9.13
CA LYS A 22 58.81 -26.66 8.66
C LYS A 22 57.57 -26.23 9.43
N ASN A 23 56.80 -27.16 9.99
CA ASN A 23 55.57 -26.84 10.71
C ASN A 23 55.72 -27.19 12.18
N LEU A 24 55.58 -26.21 13.07
CA LEU A 24 55.47 -26.47 14.49
C LEU A 24 54.01 -26.76 14.84
N THR A 25 53.72 -28.01 15.20
CA THR A 25 52.35 -28.56 15.25
C THR A 25 51.70 -28.39 16.62
N LYS A 26 52.41 -28.75 17.70
CA LYS A 26 51.92 -28.65 19.08
C LYS A 26 53.08 -28.66 20.07
N VAL A 27 53.02 -27.78 21.06
CA VAL A 27 54.00 -27.69 22.15
C VAL A 27 53.30 -27.90 23.48
N ASN A 28 53.68 -28.98 24.17
CA ASN A 28 53.22 -29.28 25.54
C ASN A 28 54.33 -29.07 26.58
N ASP A 29 55.49 -28.54 26.16
CA ASP A 29 56.63 -28.29 27.05
C ASP A 29 56.29 -27.16 28.02
N THR A 30 56.36 -27.45 29.32
CA THR A 30 55.99 -26.51 30.39
C THR A 30 57.15 -25.61 30.83
N SER A 31 58.27 -25.60 30.10
CA SER A 31 59.38 -24.69 30.37
C SER A 31 58.95 -23.23 30.15
N HIS A 32 59.52 -22.32 30.95
CA HIS A 32 59.13 -20.90 30.94
C HIS A 32 59.64 -20.15 29.69
N ASP A 33 60.79 -20.55 29.16
CA ASP A 33 61.47 -19.87 28.06
C ASP A 33 61.78 -20.90 26.95
N LEU A 34 61.11 -20.78 25.79
CA LEU A 34 61.22 -21.73 24.68
C LEU A 34 61.86 -21.12 23.43
N ARG A 35 62.73 -21.86 22.74
CA ARG A 35 63.34 -21.46 21.46
C ARG A 35 62.79 -22.27 20.30
N ILE A 36 62.30 -21.56 19.28
CA ILE A 36 61.73 -22.11 18.05
C ILE A 36 62.84 -22.24 17.00
N SER A 37 62.86 -23.38 16.28
CA SER A 37 63.83 -23.68 15.23
C SER A 37 63.79 -22.65 14.09
N SER A 38 64.97 -22.30 13.56
CA SER A 38 65.12 -21.45 12.37
C SER A 38 64.52 -22.06 11.11
N THR A 39 64.34 -23.38 11.06
CA THR A 39 63.68 -24.10 9.97
C THR A 39 62.16 -23.96 9.96
N CYS A 40 61.57 -23.50 11.07
CA CYS A 40 60.11 -23.38 11.19
C CYS A 40 59.59 -22.29 10.24
N GLU A 41 58.73 -22.67 9.31
CA GLU A 41 58.04 -21.77 8.38
C GLU A 41 56.63 -21.43 8.88
N ILE A 42 55.98 -22.34 9.63
CA ILE A 42 54.59 -22.16 10.09
C ILE A 42 54.46 -22.63 11.55
N ILE A 43 53.98 -21.74 12.43
CA ILE A 43 53.43 -22.14 13.73
C ILE A 43 51.96 -22.48 13.50
N GLN A 44 51.55 -23.72 13.69
CA GLN A 44 50.18 -24.16 13.38
C GLN A 44 49.15 -23.62 14.37
N ASP A 45 47.88 -23.80 14.01
CA ASP A 45 46.75 -23.45 14.84
C ASP A 45 46.84 -24.12 16.22
N LYS A 46 46.57 -23.35 17.28
CA LYS A 46 46.57 -23.80 18.68
C LYS A 46 47.90 -24.41 19.18
N CYS A 47 49.02 -24.14 18.52
CA CYS A 47 50.32 -24.76 18.84
C CYS A 47 50.75 -24.63 20.32
N PHE A 48 50.64 -23.43 20.90
CA PHE A 48 50.92 -23.07 22.29
C PHE A 48 49.65 -22.71 23.07
N PHE A 49 48.47 -23.14 22.60
CA PHE A 49 47.18 -22.73 23.15
C PHE A 49 47.09 -23.01 24.66
N ARG A 50 46.78 -21.98 25.45
CA ARG A 50 46.69 -22.04 26.92
C ARG A 50 47.95 -22.56 27.61
N LEU A 51 49.12 -22.37 27.00
CA LEU A 51 50.39 -22.69 27.65
C LEU A 51 50.74 -21.61 28.69
N ASP A 52 50.03 -21.65 29.82
CA ASP A 52 50.15 -20.73 30.96
C ASP A 52 51.48 -20.89 31.73
N THR A 53 52.44 -21.67 31.24
CA THR A 53 53.80 -21.70 31.76
C THR A 53 54.75 -20.84 30.94
N LEU A 54 54.39 -20.51 29.69
CA LEU A 54 55.25 -19.77 28.78
C LEU A 54 55.34 -18.29 29.21
N VAL A 55 56.54 -17.86 29.57
CA VAL A 55 56.88 -16.49 29.97
C VAL A 55 57.54 -15.74 28.83
N SER A 56 58.40 -16.42 28.05
CA SER A 56 59.03 -15.86 26.86
C SER A 56 59.29 -16.92 25.79
N PHE A 57 59.44 -16.48 24.54
CA PHE A 57 59.90 -17.33 23.45
C PHE A 57 60.92 -16.58 22.59
N SER A 58 61.78 -17.34 21.92
CA SER A 58 62.77 -16.81 20.97
C SER A 58 62.84 -17.71 19.73
N PHE A 59 63.65 -17.29 18.76
CA PHE A 59 63.97 -18.07 17.56
C PHE A 59 65.48 -18.30 17.50
N GLU A 60 65.90 -19.40 16.89
CA GLU A 60 67.26 -19.51 16.37
C GLU A 60 67.57 -18.42 15.34
N GLU A 61 68.85 -18.17 15.09
CA GLU A 61 69.29 -17.14 14.14
C GLU A 61 68.69 -17.35 12.74
N ASN A 62 68.27 -16.25 12.10
CA ASN A 62 67.67 -16.24 10.75
C ASN A 62 66.40 -17.10 10.60
N PRO A 63 65.32 -16.82 11.37
CA PRO A 63 64.09 -17.61 11.31
C PRO A 63 63.41 -17.55 9.93
N ASN A 64 62.93 -18.70 9.44
CA ASN A 64 62.18 -18.81 8.18
C ASN A 64 60.66 -18.65 8.34
N LEU A 65 60.20 -18.18 9.50
CA LEU A 65 58.78 -18.10 9.84
C LEU A 65 58.02 -17.20 8.84
N THR A 66 56.99 -17.76 8.21
CA THR A 66 56.12 -17.07 7.25
C THR A 66 54.71 -16.82 7.78
N THR A 67 54.22 -17.69 8.68
CA THR A 67 52.85 -17.65 9.19
C THR A 67 52.76 -18.08 10.66
N ILE A 68 51.98 -17.34 11.44
CA ILE A 68 51.51 -17.74 12.77
C ILE A 68 50.03 -18.09 12.67
N GLY A 69 49.68 -19.33 13.01
CA GLY A 69 48.35 -19.92 12.91
C GLY A 69 47.35 -19.37 13.92
N SER A 70 46.08 -19.66 13.67
CA SER A 70 44.96 -19.17 14.48
C SER A 70 45.02 -19.75 15.88
N TYR A 71 44.74 -18.93 16.89
CA TYR A 71 44.76 -19.34 18.31
C TYR A 71 46.11 -19.91 18.80
N SER A 72 47.20 -19.75 18.04
CA SER A 72 48.49 -20.41 18.30
C SER A 72 49.02 -20.15 19.70
N PHE A 73 49.00 -18.91 20.19
CA PHE A 73 49.38 -18.50 21.54
C PHE A 73 48.19 -17.98 22.35
N GLN A 74 46.95 -18.28 21.95
CA GLN A 74 45.78 -17.76 22.67
C GLN A 74 45.81 -18.22 24.13
N GLU A 75 45.50 -17.29 25.03
CA GLU A 75 45.50 -17.49 26.48
C GLU A 75 46.86 -17.97 27.04
N CYS A 76 48.01 -17.62 26.43
CA CYS A 76 49.31 -17.70 27.10
C CYS A 76 49.44 -16.56 28.12
N ARG A 77 48.81 -16.68 29.31
CA ARG A 77 48.53 -15.52 30.18
C ARG A 77 49.78 -14.91 30.82
N TYR A 78 50.87 -15.67 30.93
CA TYR A 78 52.13 -15.22 31.52
C TYR A 78 53.17 -14.77 30.50
N LEU A 79 52.86 -14.84 29.20
CA LEU A 79 53.74 -14.34 28.15
C LEU A 79 53.93 -12.83 28.32
N THR A 80 55.19 -12.39 28.42
CA THR A 80 55.52 -11.00 28.78
C THR A 80 55.84 -10.11 27.58
N ILE A 81 56.42 -10.67 26.52
CA ILE A 81 56.84 -9.98 25.31
C ILE A 81 56.52 -10.86 24.10
N ILE A 82 55.95 -10.24 23.06
CA ILE A 82 55.84 -10.85 21.73
C ILE A 82 56.91 -10.22 20.85
N ASN A 83 58.07 -10.87 20.74
CA ASN A 83 59.16 -10.38 19.91
C ASN A 83 59.23 -11.16 18.59
N LEU A 84 58.77 -10.54 17.52
CA LEU A 84 58.80 -11.09 16.17
C LEU A 84 59.74 -10.30 15.24
N SER A 85 60.54 -9.36 15.77
CA SER A 85 61.31 -8.42 14.95
C SER A 85 62.36 -9.08 14.04
N SER A 86 62.86 -10.26 14.41
CA SER A 86 63.81 -11.05 13.60
C SER A 86 63.15 -11.87 12.48
N CYS A 87 61.82 -12.01 12.49
CA CYS A 87 61.06 -12.83 11.55
C CYS A 87 60.73 -12.06 10.26
N THR A 88 61.73 -11.62 9.50
CA THR A 88 61.57 -10.77 8.29
C THR A 88 60.81 -11.43 7.14
N LYS A 89 60.59 -12.75 7.20
CA LYS A 89 59.76 -13.51 6.24
C LYS A 89 58.31 -13.67 6.69
N LEU A 90 57.95 -13.23 7.90
CA LEU A 90 56.62 -13.38 8.45
C LEU A 90 55.66 -12.46 7.72
N THR A 91 54.70 -13.05 6.99
CA THR A 91 53.72 -12.29 6.22
C THR A 91 52.36 -12.22 6.91
N LYS A 92 52.05 -13.15 7.81
CA LYS A 92 50.72 -13.29 8.40
C LYS A 92 50.72 -13.71 9.87
N ILE A 93 49.99 -12.95 10.70
CA ILE A 93 49.57 -13.34 12.05
C ILE A 93 48.06 -13.61 11.98
N SER A 94 47.65 -14.86 12.16
CA SER A 94 46.25 -15.28 11.95
C SER A 94 45.33 -14.91 13.11
N SER A 95 44.03 -15.13 12.91
CA SER A 95 43.00 -14.74 13.86
C SER A 95 43.23 -15.34 15.26
N TYR A 96 43.06 -14.53 16.30
CA TYR A 96 43.27 -14.90 17.70
C TYR A 96 44.68 -15.40 18.07
N ALA A 97 45.69 -15.28 17.19
CA ALA A 97 47.03 -15.86 17.40
C ALA A 97 47.62 -15.54 18.78
N PHE A 98 47.53 -14.30 19.25
CA PHE A 98 48.00 -13.83 20.56
C PHE A 98 46.87 -13.19 21.37
N SER A 99 45.67 -13.77 21.28
CA SER A 99 44.50 -13.28 22.03
C SER A 99 44.62 -13.65 23.50
N ARG A 100 44.33 -12.70 24.40
CA ARG A 100 44.27 -12.86 25.86
C ARG A 100 45.61 -13.28 26.49
N CYS A 101 46.73 -12.86 25.92
CA CYS A 101 48.05 -12.98 26.54
C CYS A 101 48.23 -11.85 27.58
N GLY A 102 47.52 -11.97 28.70
CA GLY A 102 47.24 -10.87 29.63
C GLY A 102 48.45 -10.18 30.28
N SER A 103 49.65 -10.76 30.21
CA SER A 103 50.90 -10.18 30.74
C SER A 103 51.78 -9.50 29.68
N VAL A 104 51.38 -9.51 28.40
CA VAL A 104 52.20 -8.93 27.32
C VAL A 104 52.28 -7.42 27.47
N THR A 105 53.49 -6.92 27.68
CA THR A 105 53.79 -5.48 27.82
C THR A 105 54.29 -4.84 26.53
N GLN A 106 54.88 -5.64 25.64
CA GLN A 106 55.50 -5.17 24.40
C GLN A 106 55.25 -6.14 23.24
N ILE A 107 54.92 -5.59 22.07
CA ILE A 107 54.76 -6.30 20.81
C ILE A 107 55.73 -5.67 19.81
N LEU A 108 56.64 -6.47 19.25
CA LEU A 108 57.60 -6.06 18.23
C LEU A 108 57.29 -6.82 16.94
N LEU A 109 56.77 -6.12 15.93
CA LEU A 109 56.41 -6.70 14.64
C LEU A 109 57.58 -6.60 13.64
N PRO A 110 57.77 -7.57 12.74
CA PRO A 110 58.83 -7.53 11.74
C PRO A 110 58.44 -6.69 10.52
N GLU A 111 59.45 -6.16 9.84
CA GLU A 111 59.31 -5.71 8.45
C GLU A 111 58.83 -6.86 7.55
N GLY A 112 57.98 -6.56 6.57
CA GLY A 112 57.44 -7.55 5.64
C GLY A 112 56.09 -8.14 6.05
N LEU A 113 55.63 -7.91 7.29
CA LEU A 113 54.31 -8.34 7.75
C LEU A 113 53.21 -7.69 6.90
N LEU A 114 52.29 -8.50 6.36
CA LEU A 114 51.23 -8.06 5.46
C LEU A 114 49.85 -8.04 6.14
N GLU A 115 49.57 -9.01 7.03
CA GLU A 115 48.26 -9.23 7.62
C GLU A 115 48.33 -9.48 9.13
N ILE A 116 47.53 -8.73 9.89
CA ILE A 116 47.17 -9.01 11.28
C ILE A 116 45.70 -9.44 11.29
N GLY A 117 45.42 -10.68 11.66
CA GLY A 117 44.10 -11.30 11.60
C GLY A 117 43.10 -10.76 12.64
N ASN A 118 41.85 -11.21 12.53
CA ASN A 118 40.79 -10.81 13.44
C ASN A 118 41.11 -11.22 14.88
N ASN A 119 40.92 -10.33 15.84
CA ASN A 119 41.21 -10.58 17.26
C ASN A 119 42.66 -11.01 17.57
N ALA A 120 43.61 -10.82 16.65
CA ALA A 120 44.97 -11.38 16.78
C ALA A 120 45.67 -11.00 18.09
N PHE A 121 45.46 -9.78 18.59
CA PHE A 121 46.01 -9.27 19.85
C PHE A 121 44.91 -8.85 20.84
N GLN A 122 43.68 -9.36 20.68
CA GLN A 122 42.55 -9.00 21.53
C GLN A 122 42.85 -9.33 23.00
N GLY A 123 42.57 -8.41 23.92
CA GLY A 123 42.67 -8.65 25.37
C GLY A 123 44.11 -8.70 25.90
N ASN A 124 45.05 -8.04 25.22
CA ASN A 124 46.40 -7.84 25.74
C ASN A 124 46.44 -6.58 26.60
N TYR A 125 45.91 -6.70 27.81
CA TYR A 125 45.55 -5.58 28.70
C TYR A 125 46.75 -4.71 29.16
N GLN A 126 48.00 -5.18 29.01
CA GLN A 126 49.19 -4.46 29.49
C GLN A 126 49.96 -3.71 28.39
N VAL A 127 49.65 -3.91 27.11
CA VAL A 127 50.34 -3.24 26.00
C VAL A 127 50.02 -1.75 26.02
N THR A 128 51.04 -0.91 26.01
CA THR A 128 50.89 0.57 26.07
C THR A 128 51.08 1.25 24.72
N SER A 129 51.91 0.69 23.85
CA SER A 129 52.18 1.20 22.52
C SER A 129 52.43 0.09 21.51
N ILE A 130 52.13 0.37 20.25
CA ILE A 130 52.53 -0.49 19.13
C ILE A 130 52.93 0.34 17.91
N ASN A 131 54.01 -0.09 17.26
CA ASN A 131 54.41 0.43 15.95
C ASN A 131 54.04 -0.60 14.87
N ILE A 132 53.23 -0.18 13.90
CA ILE A 132 52.77 -1.04 12.80
C ILE A 132 53.68 -0.83 11.57
N PRO A 133 54.31 -1.90 11.05
CA PRO A 133 55.19 -1.81 9.89
C PRO A 133 54.50 -1.29 8.62
N ALA A 134 55.24 -0.57 7.77
CA ALA A 134 54.66 0.04 6.56
C ALA A 134 54.08 -1.00 5.57
N SER A 135 54.57 -2.24 5.62
CA SER A 135 54.12 -3.35 4.77
C SER A 135 52.71 -3.85 5.10
N VAL A 136 52.19 -3.57 6.31
CA VAL A 136 50.89 -4.09 6.75
C VAL A 136 49.77 -3.51 5.90
N LYS A 137 48.99 -4.38 5.25
CA LYS A 137 47.86 -4.02 4.38
C LYS A 137 46.52 -4.18 5.09
N ILE A 138 46.44 -5.13 6.00
CA ILE A 138 45.19 -5.56 6.66
C ILE A 138 45.43 -5.66 8.16
N ILE A 139 44.57 -4.99 8.92
CA ILE A 139 44.38 -5.22 10.35
C ILE A 139 42.92 -5.63 10.53
N GLY A 140 42.71 -6.86 10.97
CA GLY A 140 41.39 -7.46 11.09
C GLY A 140 40.52 -6.82 12.17
N ARG A 141 39.24 -7.16 12.12
CA ARG A 141 38.24 -6.73 13.11
C ARG A 141 38.69 -7.11 14.52
N GLN A 142 38.52 -6.19 15.46
CA GLN A 142 38.88 -6.39 16.88
C GLN A 142 40.35 -6.79 17.14
N ALA A 143 41.27 -6.60 16.18
CA ALA A 143 42.65 -7.06 16.33
C ALA A 143 43.33 -6.58 17.62
N PHE A 144 43.05 -5.36 18.09
CA PHE A 144 43.55 -4.79 19.34
C PHE A 144 42.42 -4.44 20.33
N SER A 145 41.28 -5.12 20.22
CA SER A 145 40.15 -4.87 21.12
C SER A 145 40.47 -5.36 22.54
N GLY A 146 40.13 -4.58 23.57
CA GLY A 146 40.44 -4.91 24.97
C GLY A 146 41.91 -4.75 25.34
N CYS A 147 42.71 -4.02 24.55
CA CYS A 147 44.05 -3.60 24.94
C CYS A 147 43.95 -2.34 25.82
N ASP A 148 43.46 -2.51 27.05
CA ASP A 148 42.97 -1.41 27.92
C ASP A 148 43.98 -0.31 28.23
N LYS A 149 45.28 -0.61 28.16
CA LYS A 149 46.39 0.33 28.37
C LYS A 149 46.99 0.89 27.08
N LEU A 150 46.53 0.46 25.91
CA LEU A 150 47.09 0.88 24.63
C LEU A 150 46.75 2.35 24.37
N GLN A 151 47.75 3.21 24.47
CA GLN A 151 47.61 4.67 24.30
C GLN A 151 48.13 5.14 22.95
N ASN A 152 49.22 4.53 22.47
CA ASN A 152 49.94 4.99 21.29
C ASN A 152 49.97 3.92 20.19
N VAL A 153 49.38 4.23 19.04
CA VAL A 153 49.47 3.41 17.82
C VAL A 153 50.12 4.26 16.75
N THR A 154 51.29 3.85 16.28
CA THR A 154 52.02 4.52 15.19
C THR A 154 52.12 3.61 13.97
N PHE A 155 52.27 4.23 12.81
CA PHE A 155 52.52 3.54 11.55
C PHE A 155 53.84 4.06 10.99
N GLU A 156 54.66 3.17 10.44
CA GLU A 156 55.84 3.57 9.69
C GLU A 156 55.45 4.36 8.43
N GLU A 157 56.36 5.23 7.98
CA GLU A 157 56.18 6.07 6.80
C GLU A 157 55.91 5.22 5.55
N GLY A 158 54.96 5.63 4.70
CA GLY A 158 54.59 4.85 3.51
C GLY A 158 53.59 3.71 3.78
N SER A 159 52.88 3.74 4.92
CA SER A 159 51.95 2.69 5.34
C SER A 159 50.98 2.24 4.24
N ASN A 160 50.86 0.92 4.06
CA ASN A 160 49.99 0.28 3.08
C ASN A 160 48.59 -0.07 3.60
N LEU A 161 48.24 0.36 4.82
CA LEU A 161 46.93 0.10 5.40
C LEU A 161 45.84 0.84 4.60
N THR A 162 44.77 0.13 4.24
CA THR A 162 43.71 0.66 3.37
C THR A 162 42.39 0.95 4.09
N SER A 163 42.14 0.30 5.22
CA SER A 163 40.94 0.49 6.05
C SER A 163 41.24 0.38 7.54
N LEU A 164 40.39 1.01 8.35
CA LEU A 164 40.24 0.71 9.78
C LEU A 164 38.93 -0.07 9.95
N GLU A 165 39.06 -1.35 10.29
CA GLU A 165 37.95 -2.31 10.44
C GLU A 165 37.19 -2.14 11.77
N ASP A 166 36.02 -2.77 11.87
CA ASP A 166 35.15 -2.75 13.06
C ASP A 166 35.91 -3.04 14.35
N LYS A 167 35.73 -2.17 15.35
CA LYS A 167 36.19 -2.36 16.73
C LYS A 167 37.68 -2.63 16.88
N VAL A 168 38.50 -2.27 15.90
CA VAL A 168 39.94 -2.60 15.87
C VAL A 168 40.66 -2.13 17.14
N PHE A 169 40.29 -0.96 17.69
CA PHE A 169 40.84 -0.38 18.92
C PHE A 169 39.78 -0.15 20.02
N THR A 170 38.65 -0.85 19.96
CA THR A 170 37.64 -0.80 21.04
C THR A 170 38.26 -1.24 22.38
N GLN A 171 37.92 -0.52 23.44
CA GLN A 171 38.43 -0.57 24.82
C GLN A 171 39.88 -0.08 25.01
N ALA A 172 40.57 0.39 23.97
CA ALA A 172 41.90 0.95 24.13
C ALA A 172 41.90 2.28 24.92
N ALA A 173 43.07 2.75 25.36
CA ALA A 173 43.26 4.04 26.02
C ALA A 173 43.72 5.15 25.05
N ILE A 174 43.44 5.00 23.76
CA ILE A 174 43.84 5.95 22.71
C ILE A 174 43.04 7.24 22.86
N THR A 175 43.75 8.36 23.04
CA THR A 175 43.17 9.71 23.13
C THR A 175 43.39 10.54 21.86
N SER A 176 44.46 10.22 21.12
CA SER A 176 44.82 10.83 19.84
C SER A 176 45.20 9.76 18.82
N PHE A 177 44.72 9.89 17.58
CA PHE A 177 45.03 8.93 16.51
C PHE A 177 45.25 9.64 15.17
N GLN A 178 46.30 9.26 14.45
CA GLN A 178 46.54 9.74 13.08
C GLN A 178 46.27 8.61 12.08
N ILE A 179 45.32 8.85 11.18
CA ILE A 179 44.98 7.94 10.10
C ILE A 179 46.12 7.93 9.05
N PRO A 180 46.68 6.76 8.69
CA PRO A 180 47.77 6.68 7.74
C PRO A 180 47.34 6.99 6.30
N GLU A 181 48.33 7.25 5.44
CA GLU A 181 48.22 7.84 4.11
C GLU A 181 47.18 7.20 3.19
N LYS A 182 47.17 5.85 3.13
CA LYS A 182 46.38 5.07 2.17
C LYS A 182 45.03 4.60 2.70
N VAL A 183 44.68 4.94 3.96
CA VAL A 183 43.37 4.60 4.51
C VAL A 183 42.30 5.41 3.80
N SER A 184 41.34 4.69 3.21
CA SER A 184 40.22 5.25 2.45
C SER A 184 38.86 4.94 3.07
N LYS A 185 38.83 4.04 4.06
CA LYS A 185 37.62 3.59 4.75
C LYS A 185 37.88 3.49 6.25
N ILE A 186 36.93 3.98 7.02
CA ILE A 186 36.94 3.88 8.48
C ILE A 186 35.56 3.41 8.89
N HIS A 187 35.52 2.32 9.65
CA HIS A 187 34.32 1.88 10.33
C HIS A 187 34.12 2.71 11.60
N GLY A 188 32.91 3.21 11.84
CA GLY A 188 32.63 4.17 12.91
C GLY A 188 32.91 3.59 14.30
N GLU A 189 32.75 2.28 14.47
CA GLU A 189 33.05 1.55 15.69
C GLU A 189 34.55 1.31 15.96
N ALA A 190 35.47 1.74 15.10
CA ALA A 190 36.91 1.50 15.27
C ALA A 190 37.47 1.96 16.65
N PHE A 191 36.85 2.95 17.28
CA PHE A 191 37.27 3.60 18.55
C PHE A 191 36.14 3.72 19.60
N SER A 192 35.24 2.73 19.70
CA SER A 192 33.89 2.84 20.31
C SER A 192 33.75 3.19 21.81
N ASP A 193 34.77 3.69 22.52
CA ASP A 193 34.71 3.94 23.99
C ASP A 193 34.70 5.42 24.38
N GLY A 194 34.63 6.33 23.40
CA GLY A 194 34.51 7.76 23.64
C GLY A 194 35.75 8.44 24.26
N LYS A 195 36.87 7.73 24.41
CA LYS A 195 38.14 8.30 24.91
C LYS A 195 38.90 9.12 23.86
N LEU A 196 38.66 8.85 22.58
CA LEU A 196 39.29 9.59 21.49
C LEU A 196 38.78 11.04 21.47
N THR A 197 39.69 11.99 21.61
CA THR A 197 39.39 13.44 21.62
C THR A 197 40.07 14.19 20.48
N ASN A 198 41.10 13.59 19.87
CA ASN A 198 41.80 14.13 18.72
C ASN A 198 41.96 13.06 17.63
N ILE A 199 41.53 13.38 16.41
CA ILE A 199 41.77 12.53 15.25
C ILE A 199 42.34 13.38 14.12
N LEU A 200 43.40 12.88 13.48
CA LEU A 200 44.11 13.52 12.39
C LEU A 200 44.16 12.59 11.18
N VAL A 201 44.37 13.17 10.00
CA VAL A 201 44.64 12.43 8.75
C VAL A 201 46.04 12.81 8.29
N HIS A 202 46.84 11.82 7.90
CA HIS A 202 48.18 12.05 7.36
C HIS A 202 48.12 13.07 6.18
N PRO A 203 49.00 14.09 6.13
CA PRO A 203 48.94 15.15 5.12
C PRO A 203 48.93 14.66 3.67
N SER A 204 49.67 13.57 3.39
CA SER A 204 49.75 12.95 2.06
C SER A 204 48.54 12.10 1.66
N SER A 205 47.49 12.02 2.50
CA SER A 205 46.28 11.25 2.15
C SER A 205 45.52 11.87 0.99
N ASN A 206 45.26 11.09 -0.05
CA ASN A 206 44.43 11.47 -1.20
C ASN A 206 42.96 11.06 -1.03
N TYR A 207 42.62 10.33 0.03
CA TYR A 207 41.30 9.72 0.20
C TYR A 207 40.44 10.45 1.23
N LEU A 208 41.05 10.83 2.35
CA LEU A 208 40.36 11.41 3.49
C LEU A 208 40.87 12.82 3.78
N THR A 209 40.04 13.59 4.46
CA THR A 209 40.42 14.88 5.05
C THR A 209 39.77 15.01 6.41
N VAL A 210 40.39 15.81 7.28
CA VAL A 210 39.86 16.12 8.60
C VAL A 210 39.52 17.61 8.66
N LYS A 211 38.37 17.92 9.25
CA LYS A 211 38.02 19.28 9.66
C LYS A 211 37.34 19.20 11.02
N ASP A 212 37.84 19.98 11.97
CA ASP A 212 37.34 20.02 13.34
C ASP A 212 37.21 18.60 13.96
N TYR A 213 38.22 17.75 13.78
CA TYR A 213 38.23 16.35 14.26
C TYR A 213 37.08 15.47 13.73
N VAL A 214 36.51 15.84 12.58
CA VAL A 214 35.55 15.04 11.83
C VAL A 214 36.23 14.58 10.54
N ILE A 215 36.09 13.28 10.23
CA ILE A 215 36.69 12.67 9.05
C ILE A 215 35.70 12.66 7.90
N TYR A 216 36.15 13.16 6.76
CA TYR A 216 35.39 13.20 5.52
C TYR A 216 36.13 12.53 4.38
N SER A 217 35.42 12.23 3.30
CA SER A 217 36.04 12.04 1.98
C SER A 217 36.81 13.30 1.58
N LYS A 218 37.82 13.16 0.71
CA LYS A 218 38.67 14.28 0.25
C LYS A 218 37.86 15.48 -0.27
N ASN A 219 36.76 15.23 -0.96
CA ASN A 219 35.83 16.24 -1.49
C ASN A 219 34.75 16.71 -0.48
N LYS A 220 34.75 16.20 0.76
CA LYS A 220 33.80 16.52 1.83
C LYS A 220 32.33 16.18 1.55
N SER A 221 32.06 15.27 0.62
CA SER A 221 30.70 14.80 0.33
C SER A 221 30.23 13.67 1.24
N ILE A 222 31.14 12.97 1.91
CA ILE A 222 30.84 11.85 2.80
C ILE A 222 31.45 12.15 4.17
N VAL A 223 30.69 11.97 5.24
CA VAL A 223 31.21 11.96 6.61
C VAL A 223 31.37 10.52 7.09
N PHE A 224 32.56 10.17 7.57
CA PHE A 224 32.93 8.80 7.99
C PHE A 224 32.91 8.62 9.51
N PHE A 225 33.39 9.61 10.26
CA PHE A 225 33.58 9.48 11.69
C PHE A 225 33.62 10.84 12.37
N ILE A 226 33.00 10.96 13.55
CA ILE A 226 33.10 12.12 14.43
C ILE A 226 33.76 11.78 15.75
N CYS A 227 34.79 12.54 16.12
CA CYS A 227 35.50 12.35 17.38
C CYS A 227 34.77 13.06 18.54
N ASN A 228 34.03 12.31 19.36
CA ASN A 228 33.37 12.70 20.63
C ASN A 228 33.09 14.22 20.80
N LYS A 229 32.17 14.75 19.99
CA LYS A 229 31.74 16.17 20.07
C LYS A 229 30.34 16.29 20.66
N THR A 230 30.13 17.33 21.46
CA THR A 230 28.81 17.65 22.04
C THR A 230 27.90 18.42 21.07
N GLY A 231 28.46 19.10 20.09
CA GLY A 231 27.75 19.84 19.04
C GLY A 231 28.49 19.77 17.70
N TYR A 232 27.72 19.67 16.62
CA TYR A 232 28.23 19.60 15.26
C TYR A 232 27.16 20.00 14.24
N GLU A 233 27.54 20.86 13.32
CA GLU A 233 26.74 21.22 12.15
C GLU A 233 27.29 20.47 10.93
N ILE A 234 26.43 19.69 10.27
CA ILE A 234 26.81 18.99 9.04
C ILE A 234 26.95 20.03 7.92
N PRO A 235 28.11 20.14 7.25
CA PRO A 235 28.28 21.07 6.14
C PRO A 235 27.38 20.72 4.94
N ASP A 236 26.92 21.74 4.19
CA ASP A 236 26.07 21.56 3.01
C ASP A 236 26.74 20.76 1.88
N THR A 237 28.06 20.58 1.91
CA THR A 237 28.77 19.71 0.95
C THR A 237 28.45 18.24 1.14
N VAL A 238 27.99 17.83 2.33
CA VAL A 238 27.76 16.43 2.68
C VAL A 238 26.47 15.92 2.02
N THR A 239 26.60 14.81 1.30
CA THR A 239 25.48 14.09 0.68
C THR A 239 25.20 12.76 1.37
N THR A 240 26.18 12.19 2.07
CA THR A 240 26.09 10.88 2.73
C THR A 240 26.65 10.91 4.16
N ILE A 241 25.86 10.40 5.11
CA ILE A 241 26.30 10.05 6.46
C ILE A 241 26.54 8.55 6.51
N ARG A 242 27.79 8.13 6.76
CA ARG A 242 28.18 6.71 6.75
C ARG A 242 27.70 5.96 7.98
N GLU A 243 27.80 4.65 7.86
CA GLU A 243 27.47 3.70 8.91
C GLU A 243 28.28 4.02 10.17
N GLU A 244 27.62 4.00 11.32
CA GLU A 244 28.24 4.26 12.63
C GLU A 244 28.95 5.63 12.77
N CYS A 245 28.73 6.58 11.87
CA CYS A 245 29.46 7.85 11.86
C CYS A 245 29.40 8.59 13.21
N PHE A 246 28.25 8.55 13.88
CA PHE A 246 27.98 9.14 15.20
C PHE A 246 27.76 8.08 16.28
N TYR A 247 28.26 6.86 16.11
CA TYR A 247 28.04 5.77 17.04
C TYR A 247 28.46 6.11 18.48
N PHE A 248 27.54 5.96 19.44
CA PHE A 248 27.70 6.39 20.85
C PHE A 248 28.19 7.84 21.05
N SER A 249 27.95 8.71 20.07
CA SER A 249 28.39 10.11 20.14
C SER A 249 27.67 10.89 21.23
N SER A 250 28.35 11.91 21.76
CA SER A 250 27.85 12.80 22.81
C SER A 250 27.03 13.98 22.28
N ILE A 251 26.72 14.00 20.98
CA ILE A 251 25.91 15.05 20.34
C ILE A 251 24.55 15.22 21.02
N LYS A 252 24.13 16.47 21.21
CA LYS A 252 22.82 16.79 21.81
C LYS A 252 21.72 17.06 20.80
N THR A 253 22.07 17.70 19.69
CA THR A 253 21.14 18.05 18.62
C THR A 253 21.84 17.92 17.28
N ILE A 254 21.10 17.59 16.24
CA ILE A 254 21.64 17.62 14.88
C ILE A 254 20.63 18.16 13.87
N ILE A 255 21.14 19.01 12.98
CA ILE A 255 20.43 19.51 11.81
C ILE A 255 21.06 18.84 10.59
N VAL A 256 20.25 18.08 9.85
CA VAL A 256 20.65 17.40 8.64
C VAL A 256 20.26 18.28 7.43
N PRO A 257 21.23 18.85 6.69
CA PRO A 257 20.94 19.77 5.60
C PRO A 257 20.28 19.05 4.42
N ALA A 258 19.59 19.83 3.57
CA ALA A 258 18.78 19.28 2.47
C ALA A 258 19.58 18.50 1.41
N ASN A 259 20.89 18.72 1.33
CA ASN A 259 21.81 18.03 0.42
C ASN A 259 22.14 16.60 0.86
N VAL A 260 21.94 16.26 2.15
CA VAL A 260 22.10 14.87 2.60
C VAL A 260 20.97 14.03 2.01
N LYS A 261 21.33 13.06 1.18
CA LYS A 261 20.38 12.14 0.53
C LYS A 261 20.44 10.73 1.10
N ARG A 262 21.51 10.41 1.83
CA ARG A 262 21.75 9.07 2.34
C ARG A 262 22.24 9.09 3.77
N ILE A 263 21.53 8.37 4.63
CA ILE A 263 21.95 8.05 6.00
C ILE A 263 22.05 6.53 6.09
N GLU A 264 23.24 6.00 6.28
CA GLU A 264 23.49 4.57 6.38
C GLU A 264 22.95 3.96 7.69
N GLY A 265 23.04 2.63 7.80
CA GLY A 265 22.63 1.90 9.00
C GLY A 265 23.39 2.38 10.23
N THR A 266 22.75 2.29 11.40
CA THR A 266 23.36 2.58 12.71
C THR A 266 24.11 3.91 12.84
N ALA A 267 23.90 4.86 11.91
CA ALA A 267 24.67 6.11 11.82
C ALA A 267 24.67 6.92 13.12
N PHE A 268 23.57 6.91 13.89
CA PHE A 268 23.42 7.55 15.19
C PHE A 268 23.16 6.55 16.31
N PHE A 269 23.47 5.27 16.11
CA PHE A 269 23.18 4.24 17.10
C PHE A 269 23.79 4.56 18.46
N GLY A 270 22.98 4.44 19.52
CA GLY A 270 23.45 4.65 20.89
C GLY A 270 23.80 6.09 21.26
N CYS A 271 23.45 7.10 20.46
CA CYS A 271 23.59 8.52 20.81
C CYS A 271 22.67 8.90 21.99
N ASN A 272 22.97 8.45 23.21
CA ASN A 272 22.10 8.63 24.36
C ASN A 272 21.98 10.10 24.81
N ASN A 273 22.81 11.01 24.32
CA ASN A 273 22.69 12.45 24.61
C ASN A 273 21.86 13.20 23.57
N LEU A 274 21.52 12.56 22.44
CA LEU A 274 20.78 13.19 21.35
C LEU A 274 19.33 13.39 21.77
N ILE A 275 18.88 14.64 21.76
CA ILE A 275 17.53 15.07 22.16
C ILE A 275 16.69 15.37 20.93
N ASN A 276 17.25 16.07 19.94
CA ASN A 276 16.51 16.54 18.76
C ASN A 276 17.24 16.26 17.44
N VAL A 277 16.50 15.82 16.43
CA VAL A 277 16.95 15.68 15.04
C VAL A 277 16.04 16.51 14.14
N THR A 278 16.61 17.34 13.28
CA THR A 278 15.87 18.12 12.28
C THR A 278 16.36 17.81 10.88
N PHE A 279 15.44 17.46 9.97
CA PHE A 279 15.73 17.27 8.54
C PHE A 279 15.29 18.49 7.75
N LEU A 280 16.21 19.10 6.99
CA LEU A 280 15.90 20.27 6.14
C LEU A 280 15.47 19.88 4.71
N GLY A 281 15.59 18.61 4.33
CA GLY A 281 15.13 18.09 3.05
C GLY A 281 14.88 16.58 3.09
N PRO A 282 14.29 16.00 2.04
CA PRO A 282 14.00 14.57 1.99
C PRO A 282 15.30 13.76 1.85
N ILE A 283 15.34 12.64 2.58
CA ILE A 283 16.39 11.63 2.51
C ILE A 283 15.90 10.49 1.62
N ASP A 284 16.69 10.12 0.62
CA ASP A 284 16.34 9.08 -0.36
C ASP A 284 16.58 7.67 0.21
N TYR A 285 17.53 7.54 1.15
CA TYR A 285 17.85 6.28 1.80
C TYR A 285 18.11 6.44 3.30
N PHE A 286 17.37 5.65 4.09
CA PHE A 286 17.68 5.37 5.49
C PHE A 286 18.11 3.92 5.65
N GLY A 287 19.28 3.72 6.24
CA GLY A 287 19.72 2.43 6.69
C GLY A 287 18.98 1.97 7.94
N MET A 288 19.15 0.68 8.24
CA MET A 288 18.49 0.04 9.37
C MET A 288 18.98 0.63 10.69
N GLN A 289 18.08 0.81 11.66
CA GLN A 289 18.43 1.18 13.03
C GLN A 289 19.25 2.48 13.15
N ALA A 290 19.08 3.42 12.21
CA ALA A 290 19.87 4.65 12.16
C ALA A 290 19.89 5.42 13.49
N PHE A 291 18.80 5.41 14.26
CA PHE A 291 18.66 6.07 15.57
C PHE A 291 18.42 5.09 16.74
N ASP A 292 18.64 3.79 16.54
CA ASP A 292 18.35 2.82 17.60
C ASP A 292 19.20 3.07 18.85
N PHE A 293 18.67 2.73 20.03
CA PHE A 293 19.27 3.04 21.32
C PHE A 293 19.58 4.53 21.61
N CYS A 294 19.01 5.49 20.87
CA CYS A 294 19.00 6.90 21.27
C CYS A 294 17.97 7.15 22.39
N ARG A 295 18.31 6.77 23.63
CA ARG A 295 17.34 6.70 24.74
C ARG A 295 16.72 8.05 25.17
N ASN A 296 17.41 9.16 24.93
CA ASN A 296 16.92 10.50 25.26
C ASN A 296 16.43 11.29 24.03
N LEU A 297 16.31 10.65 22.87
CA LEU A 297 15.75 11.30 21.69
C LEU A 297 14.27 11.56 21.92
N GLU A 298 13.91 12.85 21.95
CA GLU A 298 12.56 13.34 22.26
C GLU A 298 11.83 13.78 21.01
N LEU A 299 12.51 14.37 20.03
CA LEU A 299 11.86 14.91 18.85
C LEU A 299 12.64 14.69 17.55
N ILE A 300 11.93 14.22 16.53
CA ILE A 300 12.39 14.23 15.14
C ILE A 300 11.47 15.15 14.33
N ILE A 301 12.05 16.17 13.70
CA ILE A 301 11.34 17.13 12.85
C ILE A 301 11.61 16.78 11.38
N PHE A 302 10.54 16.45 10.66
CA PHE A 302 10.56 16.15 9.23
C PHE A 302 10.56 17.44 8.38
N PRO A 303 11.06 17.38 7.13
CA PRO A 303 11.14 18.56 6.28
C PRO A 303 9.76 19.01 5.80
N ASN A 304 9.69 20.23 5.30
CA ASN A 304 8.48 20.76 4.66
C ASN A 304 8.28 20.26 3.22
N SER A 305 8.39 18.94 3.05
CA SER A 305 8.24 18.22 1.78
C SER A 305 7.90 16.76 2.07
N THR A 306 7.23 16.09 1.13
CA THR A 306 6.99 14.65 1.22
C THR A 306 8.30 13.87 1.28
N MET A 307 8.32 12.81 2.10
CA MET A 307 9.50 11.99 2.34
C MET A 307 9.08 10.53 2.51
N THR A 308 9.96 9.60 2.16
CA THR A 308 9.72 8.16 2.36
C THR A 308 10.79 7.61 3.30
N VAL A 309 10.37 6.95 4.37
CA VAL A 309 11.26 6.29 5.33
C VAL A 309 11.16 4.79 5.10
N GLY A 310 12.12 4.26 4.34
CA GLY A 310 12.24 2.82 4.07
C GLY A 310 13.13 2.06 5.06
N GLY A 311 13.91 2.77 5.89
CA GLY A 311 14.79 2.15 6.88
C GLY A 311 13.98 1.35 7.89
N SER A 312 14.36 0.07 8.09
CA SER A 312 13.73 -0.74 9.13
C SER A 312 14.12 -0.22 10.51
N SER A 313 13.17 -0.27 11.45
CA SER A 313 13.39 0.11 12.84
C SER A 313 13.89 1.57 13.00
N PHE A 314 13.28 2.50 12.27
CA PHE A 314 13.52 3.94 12.40
C PHE A 314 13.09 4.48 13.79
N VAL A 315 11.94 4.03 14.29
CA VAL A 315 11.51 4.20 15.69
C VAL A 315 11.40 2.83 16.35
N THR A 316 12.16 2.63 17.43
CA THR A 316 12.24 1.36 18.16
C THR A 316 11.74 1.49 19.60
N ASN A 317 11.61 0.33 20.29
CA ASN A 317 11.34 0.26 21.72
C ASN A 317 12.49 0.85 22.58
N SER A 318 13.70 0.95 22.02
CA SER A 318 14.87 1.52 22.68
C SER A 318 14.84 3.05 22.74
N MET A 319 13.88 3.70 22.06
CA MET A 319 13.71 5.15 21.99
C MET A 319 12.37 5.56 22.62
N PRO A 320 12.13 5.36 23.92
CA PRO A 320 10.78 5.39 24.50
C PRO A 320 10.10 6.78 24.49
N LYS A 321 10.87 7.86 24.40
CA LYS A 321 10.38 9.24 24.49
C LYS A 321 10.13 9.91 23.14
N VAL A 322 10.63 9.33 22.05
CA VAL A 322 10.63 10.02 20.76
C VAL A 322 9.19 10.32 20.30
N SER A 323 9.02 11.54 19.79
CA SER A 323 7.86 12.05 19.09
C SER A 323 8.28 12.54 17.71
N LEU A 324 7.37 12.52 16.74
CA LEU A 324 7.66 12.92 15.36
C LEU A 324 6.81 14.13 14.96
N SER A 325 7.41 15.12 14.30
CA SER A 325 6.71 16.32 13.84
C SER A 325 6.73 16.43 12.32
N PHE A 326 5.56 16.68 11.73
CA PHE A 326 5.33 16.70 10.29
C PHE A 326 4.56 17.94 9.85
N THR A 327 4.99 18.53 8.73
CA THR A 327 4.20 19.53 8.00
C THR A 327 3.67 19.00 6.67
N CYS A 328 4.15 17.84 6.22
CA CYS A 328 3.75 17.15 5.00
C CYS A 328 3.61 15.65 5.29
N LYS A 329 2.75 14.96 4.53
CA LYS A 329 2.60 13.50 4.61
C LYS A 329 3.94 12.81 4.32
N THR A 330 4.36 11.95 5.24
CA THR A 330 5.56 11.10 5.11
C THR A 330 5.11 9.65 5.03
N LEU A 331 5.68 8.90 4.10
CA LEU A 331 5.35 7.49 3.93
C LEU A 331 6.37 6.61 4.66
N PHE A 332 5.89 5.61 5.37
CA PHE A 332 6.71 4.67 6.15
C PHE A 332 6.56 3.26 5.61
N SER A 333 7.64 2.49 5.67
CA SER A 333 7.53 1.04 5.54
C SER A 333 6.82 0.48 6.78
N SER A 334 6.13 -0.65 6.62
CA SER A 334 5.50 -1.42 7.69
C SER A 334 6.46 -1.86 8.80
N ILE A 335 7.77 -1.73 8.56
CA ILE A 335 8.83 -2.12 9.49
C ILE A 335 9.61 -0.93 10.07
N SER A 336 9.24 0.30 9.74
CA SER A 336 9.95 1.50 10.22
C SER A 336 9.54 1.91 11.64
N ILE A 337 8.26 1.78 11.99
CA ILE A 337 7.70 2.14 13.30
C ILE A 337 7.44 0.85 14.08
N ARG A 338 8.11 0.65 15.22
CA ARG A 338 7.98 -0.60 16.02
C ARG A 338 7.09 -0.46 17.26
N ARG A 339 6.65 0.77 17.57
CA ARG A 339 5.77 1.08 18.70
C ARG A 339 4.87 2.25 18.38
N ASN A 340 3.76 2.36 19.10
CA ASN A 340 2.96 3.58 19.09
C ASN A 340 3.85 4.77 19.48
N THR A 341 3.85 5.79 18.63
CA THR A 341 4.74 6.95 18.75
C THR A 341 3.90 8.22 18.61
N ASN A 342 4.09 9.18 19.51
CA ASN A 342 3.37 10.44 19.45
C ASN A 342 3.77 11.22 18.19
N VAL A 343 2.79 11.85 17.54
CA VAL A 343 3.03 12.66 16.36
C VAL A 343 2.32 14.02 16.45
N SER A 344 2.94 15.05 15.88
CA SER A 344 2.30 16.33 15.60
C SER A 344 2.25 16.55 14.09
N ILE A 345 1.04 16.75 13.55
CA ILE A 345 0.80 16.89 12.11
C ILE A 345 0.07 18.21 11.87
N SER A 346 0.79 19.20 11.33
CA SER A 346 0.29 20.58 11.30
C SER A 346 -0.97 20.76 10.45
N TYR A 347 -1.10 20.03 9.34
CA TYR A 347 -2.26 20.17 8.45
C TYR A 347 -3.52 19.45 8.94
N LEU A 348 -3.40 18.52 9.90
CA LEU A 348 -4.55 17.87 10.54
C LEU A 348 -5.12 18.70 11.69
N ASN A 349 -4.30 19.55 12.34
CA ASN A 349 -4.70 20.39 13.48
C ASN A 349 -5.43 19.60 14.60
N LYS A 350 -4.97 18.37 14.89
CA LYS A 350 -5.49 17.53 15.98
C LYS A 350 -4.41 17.33 17.05
N PRO A 351 -4.74 17.46 18.35
CA PRO A 351 -3.82 17.14 19.43
C PRO A 351 -3.74 15.63 19.67
N ASN A 352 -2.69 15.20 20.37
CA ASN A 352 -2.54 13.83 20.91
C ASN A 352 -2.72 12.74 19.84
N LEU A 353 -2.10 12.94 18.67
CA LEU A 353 -2.06 11.93 17.64
C LEU A 353 -0.92 10.95 17.89
N ILE A 354 -1.11 9.73 17.40
CA ILE A 354 -0.07 8.70 17.35
C ILE A 354 0.06 8.15 15.93
N ILE A 355 1.25 7.63 15.62
CA ILE A 355 1.46 6.66 14.55
C ILE A 355 1.66 5.27 15.15
N THR A 356 0.89 4.29 14.67
CA THR A 356 1.01 2.89 15.12
C THR A 356 2.07 2.12 14.31
N PRO A 357 2.49 0.92 14.72
CA PRO A 357 3.36 0.06 13.91
C PRO A 357 2.81 -0.28 12.52
N TYR A 358 1.48 -0.25 12.36
CA TYR A 358 0.83 -0.41 11.06
C TYR A 358 0.76 0.90 10.25
N CYS A 359 1.47 1.94 10.65
CA CYS A 359 1.48 3.26 10.00
C CYS A 359 0.09 3.93 9.94
N LEU A 360 -0.78 3.65 10.92
CA LEU A 360 -2.06 4.35 11.10
C LEU A 360 -1.83 5.62 11.92
N ILE A 361 -2.30 6.75 11.42
CA ILE A 361 -2.43 8.00 12.17
C ILE A 361 -3.76 7.97 12.91
N MET A 362 -3.69 7.96 14.23
CA MET A 362 -4.85 7.77 15.10
C MET A 362 -4.86 8.78 16.25
N ASP A 363 -6.01 8.95 16.90
CA ASP A 363 -6.05 9.55 18.23
C ASP A 363 -5.35 8.64 19.26
N PHE A 364 -4.92 9.22 20.38
CA PHE A 364 -4.24 8.49 21.45
C PHE A 364 -5.01 7.26 21.96
N ASN A 365 -6.35 7.33 22.00
CA ASN A 365 -7.20 6.22 22.45
C ASN A 365 -7.42 5.14 21.39
N GLN A 366 -6.89 5.33 20.17
CA GLN A 366 -7.03 4.42 19.03
C GLN A 366 -8.49 4.13 18.66
N THR A 367 -9.33 5.17 18.71
CA THR A 367 -10.76 5.11 18.39
C THR A 367 -11.10 5.68 17.02
N VAL A 368 -10.23 6.52 16.45
CA VAL A 368 -10.41 7.20 15.17
C VAL A 368 -9.15 7.05 14.32
N ILE A 369 -9.32 6.60 13.08
CA ILE A 369 -8.24 6.60 12.08
C ILE A 369 -8.40 7.85 11.21
N TYR A 370 -7.38 8.71 11.20
CA TYR A 370 -7.35 9.93 10.40
C TYR A 370 -6.71 9.70 9.03
N GLU A 371 -5.54 9.07 9.00
CA GLU A 371 -4.80 8.81 7.76
C GLU A 371 -3.98 7.52 7.87
N TYR A 372 -3.72 6.89 6.72
CA TYR A 372 -2.77 5.80 6.57
C TYR A 372 -1.52 6.26 5.81
N TRP A 373 -0.37 6.04 6.42
CA TRP A 373 0.93 6.51 5.97
C TRP A 373 1.88 5.38 5.56
N GLY A 374 1.37 4.15 5.43
CA GLY A 374 2.15 3.04 4.88
C GLY A 374 2.16 3.04 3.35
N TYR A 375 3.28 2.61 2.75
CA TYR A 375 3.37 2.42 1.29
C TYR A 375 3.50 0.97 0.84
N ASP A 376 3.82 0.06 1.76
CA ASP A 376 3.95 -1.36 1.47
C ASP A 376 2.58 -2.00 1.18
N SER A 377 2.55 -2.91 0.21
CA SER A 377 1.38 -3.76 -0.03
C SER A 377 1.35 -4.90 0.99
N GLY A 378 0.22 -5.11 1.65
CA GLY A 378 0.10 -6.21 2.62
C GLY A 378 -1.25 -6.25 3.30
N ASN A 379 -1.24 -6.87 4.48
CA ASN A 379 -2.38 -6.96 5.37
C ASN A 379 -2.21 -5.94 6.50
N ILE A 380 -3.31 -5.31 6.88
CA ILE A 380 -3.33 -4.46 8.06
C ILE A 380 -4.37 -4.97 9.05
N GLU A 381 -4.02 -4.97 10.33
CA GLU A 381 -4.96 -5.20 11.41
C GLU A 381 -5.49 -3.86 11.91
N ILE A 382 -6.80 -3.70 11.88
CA ILE A 382 -7.46 -2.51 12.42
C ILE A 382 -7.80 -2.78 13.90
N PRO A 383 -7.33 -1.94 14.84
CA PRO A 383 -7.58 -2.16 16.26
C PRO A 383 -9.08 -2.24 16.59
N LYS A 384 -9.46 -3.17 17.49
CA LYS A 384 -10.87 -3.42 17.85
C LYS A 384 -11.63 -2.19 18.36
N ASN A 385 -10.91 -1.26 19.01
CA ASN A 385 -11.49 -0.05 19.60
C ASN A 385 -11.82 1.03 18.56
N VAL A 386 -11.42 0.84 17.30
CA VAL A 386 -11.72 1.80 16.23
C VAL A 386 -13.22 1.86 16.01
N THR A 387 -13.76 3.07 16.16
CA THR A 387 -15.17 3.39 15.95
C THR A 387 -15.40 4.20 14.69
N LYS A 388 -14.38 4.93 14.21
CA LYS A 388 -14.47 5.79 13.03
C LYS A 388 -13.25 5.68 12.14
N ILE A 389 -13.49 5.64 10.83
CA ILE A 389 -12.50 5.87 9.79
C ILE A 389 -12.87 7.19 9.12
N GLU A 390 -12.01 8.19 9.23
CA GLU A 390 -12.27 9.55 8.72
C GLU A 390 -12.18 9.63 7.19
N ASP A 391 -12.55 10.80 6.68
CA ASP A 391 -12.48 11.12 5.27
C ASP A 391 -11.09 10.87 4.69
N LYS A 392 -11.01 10.22 3.53
CA LYS A 392 -9.78 9.92 2.79
C LYS A 392 -8.71 9.13 3.55
N ALA A 393 -9.04 8.54 4.71
CA ALA A 393 -8.05 7.89 5.58
C ALA A 393 -7.16 6.87 4.85
N PHE A 394 -7.73 6.10 3.91
CA PHE A 394 -7.03 5.11 3.09
C PHE A 394 -7.08 5.44 1.58
N GLU A 395 -7.39 6.68 1.17
CA GLU A 395 -7.48 7.03 -0.25
C GLU A 395 -6.19 6.64 -1.01
N ASN A 396 -6.34 5.96 -2.15
CA ASN A 396 -5.25 5.40 -2.98
C ASN A 396 -4.37 4.36 -2.29
N SER A 397 -4.80 3.76 -1.17
CA SER A 397 -4.03 2.73 -0.47
C SER A 397 -3.83 1.48 -1.34
N LYS A 398 -2.65 0.88 -1.23
CA LYS A 398 -2.26 -0.36 -1.91
C LYS A 398 -2.48 -1.62 -1.06
N ILE A 399 -3.11 -1.49 0.11
CA ILE A 399 -3.44 -2.62 0.99
C ILE A 399 -4.38 -3.61 0.28
N LEU A 400 -4.08 -4.90 0.44
CA LEU A 400 -4.86 -5.98 -0.16
C LEU A 400 -6.01 -6.41 0.76
N TYR A 401 -5.72 -6.50 2.06
CA TYR A 401 -6.64 -7.03 3.06
C TYR A 401 -6.64 -6.16 4.32
N PHE A 402 -7.84 -5.77 4.74
CA PHE A 402 -8.09 -5.19 6.05
C PHE A 402 -8.67 -6.28 6.94
N ASN A 403 -7.93 -6.60 8.01
CA ASN A 403 -8.35 -7.52 9.04
C ASN A 403 -9.02 -6.71 10.16
N PHE A 404 -10.32 -6.92 10.33
CA PHE A 404 -11.08 -6.43 11.48
C PHE A 404 -11.28 -7.57 12.48
N THR A 405 -11.57 -7.27 13.74
CA THR A 405 -12.00 -8.30 14.70
C THR A 405 -13.50 -8.57 14.56
N GLU A 406 -13.97 -9.76 14.96
CA GLU A 406 -15.40 -10.14 14.91
C GLU A 406 -16.30 -9.19 15.71
N ASP A 407 -15.75 -8.56 16.75
CA ASP A 407 -16.39 -7.59 17.63
C ASP A 407 -16.08 -6.13 17.23
N SER A 408 -15.77 -5.86 15.95
CA SER A 408 -15.45 -4.51 15.48
C SER A 408 -16.46 -3.45 15.94
N GLN A 409 -15.94 -2.34 16.46
CA GLN A 409 -16.74 -1.22 16.99
C GLN A 409 -17.01 -0.12 15.95
N ILE A 410 -16.70 -0.36 14.67
CA ILE A 410 -16.83 0.64 13.62
C ILE A 410 -18.30 1.02 13.41
N THR A 411 -18.56 2.31 13.55
CA THR A 411 -19.87 2.95 13.33
C THR A 411 -19.87 3.87 12.12
N TYR A 412 -18.70 4.35 11.68
CA TYR A 412 -18.58 5.36 10.63
C TYR A 412 -17.39 5.10 9.71
N ILE A 413 -17.63 5.13 8.41
CA ILE A 413 -16.60 5.20 7.36
C ILE A 413 -16.85 6.47 6.56
N GLY A 414 -15.86 7.36 6.51
CA GLY A 414 -15.96 8.70 5.93
C GLY A 414 -16.04 8.75 4.40
N LYS A 415 -16.18 9.97 3.91
CA LYS A 415 -16.15 10.29 2.49
C LYS A 415 -14.79 9.94 1.91
N ASP A 416 -14.78 9.31 0.73
CA ASP A 416 -13.57 8.91 0.01
C ASP A 416 -12.61 8.01 0.82
N ALA A 417 -13.04 7.45 1.97
CA ALA A 417 -12.17 6.80 2.94
C ALA A 417 -11.32 5.68 2.34
N PHE A 418 -11.86 4.92 1.39
CA PHE A 418 -11.15 3.89 0.62
C PHE A 418 -11.22 4.15 -0.89
N ARG A 419 -11.40 5.40 -1.32
CA ARG A 419 -11.47 5.72 -2.74
C ARG A 419 -10.18 5.32 -3.45
N ASN A 420 -10.33 4.68 -4.62
CA ASN A 420 -9.23 4.18 -5.44
C ASN A 420 -8.28 3.22 -4.70
N CYS A 421 -8.79 2.47 -3.71
CA CYS A 421 -8.09 1.32 -3.13
C CYS A 421 -8.13 0.13 -4.10
N SER A 422 -7.48 0.27 -5.24
CA SER A 422 -7.60 -0.66 -6.37
C SER A 422 -7.11 -2.09 -6.06
N ASN A 423 -6.25 -2.28 -5.06
CA ASN A 423 -5.76 -3.60 -4.62
C ASN A 423 -6.67 -4.28 -3.59
N LEU A 424 -7.65 -3.58 -3.03
CA LEU A 424 -8.55 -4.12 -2.03
C LEU A 424 -9.40 -5.23 -2.65
N ILE A 425 -9.25 -6.45 -2.16
CA ILE A 425 -10.00 -7.63 -2.66
C ILE A 425 -11.24 -7.88 -1.81
N SER A 426 -11.07 -7.90 -0.50
CA SER A 426 -12.15 -8.18 0.43
C SER A 426 -11.87 -7.63 1.83
N PHE A 427 -12.96 -7.46 2.58
CA PHE A 427 -12.93 -7.31 4.01
C PHE A 427 -13.08 -8.70 4.64
N ARG A 428 -12.19 -9.04 5.56
CA ARG A 428 -12.45 -10.17 6.46
C ARG A 428 -13.42 -9.63 7.52
N TYR A 429 -14.54 -10.31 7.73
CA TYR A 429 -15.60 -10.02 8.72
C TYR A 429 -16.69 -9.00 8.33
N SER A 430 -17.77 -8.99 9.11
CA SER A 430 -18.96 -8.15 8.95
C SER A 430 -18.89 -6.89 9.80
N PHE A 431 -19.64 -5.85 9.43
CA PHE A 431 -19.75 -4.60 10.18
C PHE A 431 -21.13 -4.47 10.85
N PRO A 432 -21.38 -5.18 11.98
CA PRO A 432 -22.72 -5.21 12.59
C PRO A 432 -23.15 -3.86 13.18
N LYS A 433 -22.18 -3.01 13.57
CA LYS A 433 -22.41 -1.69 14.20
C LYS A 433 -22.31 -0.51 13.25
N LEU A 434 -22.00 -0.74 11.98
CA LEU A 434 -21.78 0.33 11.01
C LEU A 434 -23.09 1.08 10.74
N GLN A 435 -23.06 2.39 10.98
CA GLN A 435 -24.23 3.26 10.83
C GLN A 435 -24.14 4.10 9.55
N THR A 436 -22.92 4.42 9.09
CA THR A 436 -22.74 5.32 7.94
C THR A 436 -21.59 4.88 7.04
N LEU A 437 -21.88 4.79 5.74
CA LEU A 437 -20.90 4.81 4.65
C LEU A 437 -20.95 6.16 3.95
N GLY A 438 -19.84 6.90 4.01
CA GLY A 438 -19.69 8.22 3.42
C GLY A 438 -19.71 8.22 1.89
N MET A 439 -19.84 9.42 1.32
CA MET A 439 -19.90 9.60 -0.13
C MET A 439 -18.63 9.03 -0.78
N SER A 440 -18.78 8.24 -1.85
CA SER A 440 -17.64 7.65 -2.56
C SER A 440 -16.68 6.81 -1.70
N SER A 441 -17.12 6.30 -0.54
CA SER A 441 -16.26 5.61 0.42
C SER A 441 -15.45 4.46 -0.17
N PHE A 442 -16.00 3.70 -1.14
CA PHE A 442 -15.33 2.61 -1.86
C PHE A 442 -15.31 2.83 -3.38
N LYS A 443 -15.44 4.08 -3.82
CA LYS A 443 -15.40 4.39 -5.25
C LYS A 443 -14.08 3.93 -5.87
N ASP A 444 -14.14 3.33 -7.06
CA ASP A 444 -12.99 2.82 -7.81
C ASP A 444 -12.20 1.71 -7.08
N CYS A 445 -12.81 1.01 -6.12
CA CYS A 445 -12.28 -0.24 -5.54
C CYS A 445 -12.45 -1.42 -6.50
N ILE A 446 -11.73 -1.39 -7.63
CA ILE A 446 -11.96 -2.26 -8.78
C ILE A 446 -11.82 -3.77 -8.49
N ASN A 447 -11.07 -4.15 -7.45
CA ASN A 447 -10.87 -5.55 -7.06
C ASN A 447 -11.81 -6.05 -5.96
N LEU A 448 -12.64 -5.17 -5.38
CA LEU A 448 -13.56 -5.54 -4.30
C LEU A 448 -14.61 -6.52 -4.83
N GLU A 449 -14.62 -7.75 -4.31
CA GLU A 449 -15.53 -8.80 -4.80
C GLU A 449 -16.86 -8.86 -4.07
N ASN A 450 -16.86 -8.59 -2.76
CA ASN A 450 -18.04 -8.75 -1.90
C ASN A 450 -18.07 -7.67 -0.81
N PHE A 451 -19.27 -7.24 -0.44
CA PHE A 451 -19.52 -6.38 0.72
C PHE A 451 -20.83 -6.80 1.40
N THR A 452 -20.79 -7.04 2.71
CA THR A 452 -21.96 -7.50 3.48
C THR A 452 -22.56 -6.35 4.29
N PHE A 453 -23.83 -6.03 4.05
CA PHE A 453 -24.58 -5.01 4.80
C PHE A 453 -25.24 -5.67 6.02
N SER A 454 -24.50 -5.80 7.11
CA SER A 454 -24.97 -6.50 8.33
C SER A 454 -25.77 -5.61 9.28
N SER A 455 -25.58 -4.30 9.22
CA SER A 455 -26.26 -3.35 10.10
C SER A 455 -27.64 -2.96 9.54
N PRO A 456 -28.72 -3.12 10.32
CA PRO A 456 -30.07 -2.77 9.87
C PRO A 456 -30.30 -1.26 9.78
N THR A 457 -29.45 -0.44 10.39
CA THR A 457 -29.56 1.03 10.43
C THR A 457 -28.52 1.69 9.52
N LEU A 458 -27.89 0.93 8.62
CA LEU A 458 -26.81 1.43 7.78
C LEU A 458 -27.34 2.42 6.74
N ILE A 459 -26.86 3.66 6.84
CA ILE A 459 -27.07 4.71 5.86
C ILE A 459 -25.91 4.71 4.87
N ILE A 460 -26.23 4.58 3.58
CA ILE A 460 -25.26 4.60 2.48
C ILE A 460 -25.41 5.93 1.75
N MET A 461 -24.29 6.64 1.57
CA MET A 461 -24.26 7.89 0.82
C MET A 461 -24.00 7.67 -0.68
N THR A 462 -24.23 8.72 -1.44
CA THR A 462 -24.06 8.80 -2.90
C THR A 462 -22.71 8.24 -3.38
N ASN A 463 -22.74 7.48 -4.48
CA ASN A 463 -21.57 6.91 -5.16
C ASN A 463 -20.69 5.97 -4.31
N ALA A 464 -21.16 5.44 -3.18
CA ALA A 464 -20.33 4.67 -2.24
C ALA A 464 -19.56 3.50 -2.87
N PHE A 465 -20.13 2.80 -3.86
CA PHE A 465 -19.50 1.65 -4.55
C PHE A 465 -19.40 1.87 -6.07
N GLU A 466 -19.33 3.13 -6.52
CA GLU A 466 -19.15 3.44 -7.94
C GLU A 466 -17.88 2.77 -8.50
N ASN A 467 -17.98 2.13 -9.67
CA ASN A 467 -16.91 1.42 -10.36
C ASN A 467 -16.24 0.29 -9.56
N CYS A 468 -16.94 -0.32 -8.61
CA CYS A 468 -16.52 -1.60 -8.00
C CYS A 468 -16.76 -2.75 -8.98
N ILE A 469 -15.98 -2.81 -10.07
CA ILE A 469 -16.25 -3.65 -11.24
C ILE A 469 -16.29 -5.16 -10.96
N LYS A 470 -15.65 -5.64 -9.89
CA LYS A 470 -15.66 -7.05 -9.47
C LYS A 470 -16.71 -7.39 -8.41
N LEU A 471 -17.45 -6.41 -7.90
CA LEU A 471 -18.46 -6.64 -6.86
C LEU A 471 -19.56 -7.54 -7.43
N LYS A 472 -19.75 -8.73 -6.83
CA LYS A 472 -20.67 -9.76 -7.35
C LYS A 472 -22.05 -9.69 -6.72
N ASN A 473 -22.10 -9.53 -5.41
CA ASN A 473 -23.33 -9.66 -4.62
C ASN A 473 -23.43 -8.53 -3.60
N VAL A 474 -24.64 -7.98 -3.45
CA VAL A 474 -25.00 -7.00 -2.43
C VAL A 474 -26.26 -7.50 -1.73
N ASN A 475 -26.20 -7.64 -0.41
CA ASN A 475 -27.31 -8.19 0.35
C ASN A 475 -27.83 -7.25 1.43
N ASN A 476 -29.14 -7.26 1.65
CA ASN A 476 -29.82 -6.57 2.75
C ASN A 476 -29.62 -5.03 2.75
N ILE A 477 -29.62 -4.41 1.57
CA ILE A 477 -29.54 -2.95 1.44
C ILE A 477 -30.89 -2.29 1.76
N LEU A 478 -30.89 -1.20 2.53
CA LEU A 478 -32.08 -0.38 2.79
C LEU A 478 -32.33 0.55 1.59
N ASN A 479 -31.88 1.80 1.66
CA ASN A 479 -32.03 2.72 0.52
C ASN A 479 -30.84 2.65 -0.43
N ILE A 480 -31.11 2.78 -1.74
CA ILE A 480 -30.08 2.79 -2.78
C ILE A 480 -29.91 4.24 -3.27
N PRO A 481 -28.85 4.96 -2.87
CA PRO A 481 -28.64 6.35 -3.25
C PRO A 481 -28.21 6.48 -4.72
N ASN A 482 -28.14 7.73 -5.19
CA ASN A 482 -27.67 8.06 -6.54
C ASN A 482 -26.29 7.46 -6.81
N TYR A 483 -26.12 6.88 -8.00
CA TYR A 483 -24.90 6.23 -8.52
C TYR A 483 -24.25 5.17 -7.60
N CYS A 484 -24.96 4.66 -6.58
CA CYS A 484 -24.37 3.81 -5.55
C CYS A 484 -23.54 2.64 -6.11
N PHE A 485 -24.02 1.98 -7.16
CA PHE A 485 -23.38 0.86 -7.84
C PHE A 485 -23.15 1.12 -9.33
N TYR A 486 -23.05 2.40 -9.73
CA TYR A 486 -22.77 2.77 -11.11
C TYR A 486 -21.50 2.06 -11.58
N GLY A 487 -21.54 1.39 -12.73
CA GLY A 487 -20.37 0.70 -13.30
C GLY A 487 -19.97 -0.61 -12.62
N CYS A 488 -20.76 -1.15 -11.68
CA CYS A 488 -20.53 -2.47 -11.07
C CYS A 488 -20.85 -3.60 -12.06
N THR A 489 -20.01 -3.78 -13.08
CA THR A 489 -20.29 -4.63 -14.25
C THR A 489 -20.45 -6.13 -13.94
N LYS A 490 -19.89 -6.63 -12.83
CA LYS A 490 -20.03 -8.02 -12.35
C LYS A 490 -21.13 -8.24 -11.32
N LEU A 491 -21.89 -7.21 -10.94
CA LEU A 491 -22.97 -7.33 -9.96
C LEU A 491 -24.09 -8.21 -10.54
N VAL A 492 -24.34 -9.37 -9.93
CA VAL A 492 -25.31 -10.38 -10.40
C VAL A 492 -26.60 -10.31 -9.59
N GLU A 493 -26.47 -10.20 -8.28
CA GLU A 493 -27.58 -10.24 -7.33
C GLU A 493 -27.54 -9.05 -6.36
N VAL A 494 -28.71 -8.44 -6.18
CA VAL A 494 -28.95 -7.36 -5.22
C VAL A 494 -30.22 -7.71 -4.44
N THR A 495 -30.09 -7.90 -3.13
CA THR A 495 -31.26 -8.07 -2.25
C THR A 495 -31.54 -6.80 -1.47
N ILE A 496 -32.72 -6.23 -1.71
CA ILE A 496 -33.22 -5.01 -1.07
C ILE A 496 -34.11 -5.43 0.10
N ARG A 497 -33.94 -4.76 1.24
CA ARG A 497 -34.68 -5.03 2.47
C ARG A 497 -36.08 -4.42 2.44
N GLU A 498 -37.05 -5.02 3.12
CA GLU A 498 -38.33 -4.36 3.41
C GLU A 498 -38.13 -3.09 4.28
N GLY A 499 -38.92 -2.06 4.02
CA GLY A 499 -38.75 -0.71 4.59
C GLY A 499 -37.90 0.23 3.74
N SER A 500 -37.39 -0.24 2.60
CA SER A 500 -36.67 0.59 1.62
C SER A 500 -37.65 1.45 0.82
N GLU A 501 -37.28 2.71 0.54
CA GLU A 501 -38.17 3.69 -0.06
C GLU A 501 -37.79 4.08 -1.50
N SER A 502 -36.52 3.99 -1.90
CA SER A 502 -36.08 4.52 -3.20
C SER A 502 -34.84 3.87 -3.82
N ILE A 503 -34.83 3.85 -5.17
CA ILE A 503 -33.66 3.64 -6.03
C ILE A 503 -33.29 4.98 -6.65
N GLY A 504 -32.08 5.43 -6.37
CA GLY A 504 -31.54 6.69 -6.83
C GLY A 504 -31.21 6.75 -8.31
N TYR A 505 -30.96 7.96 -8.78
CA TYR A 505 -30.55 8.27 -10.15
C TYR A 505 -29.28 7.48 -10.54
N LYS A 506 -29.32 6.79 -11.69
CA LYS A 506 -28.19 6.02 -12.26
C LYS A 506 -27.55 4.98 -11.32
N SER A 507 -28.25 4.54 -10.26
CA SER A 507 -27.67 3.71 -9.20
C SER A 507 -27.11 2.37 -9.66
N PHE A 508 -27.67 1.76 -10.71
CA PHE A 508 -27.20 0.52 -11.35
C PHE A 508 -26.88 0.70 -12.83
N GLU A 509 -26.63 1.94 -13.29
CA GLU A 509 -26.24 2.14 -14.68
C GLU A 509 -24.96 1.35 -14.98
N ASN A 510 -24.93 0.67 -16.13
CA ASN A 510 -23.85 -0.24 -16.54
C ASN A 510 -23.63 -1.48 -15.63
N CYS A 511 -24.58 -1.86 -14.77
CA CYS A 511 -24.58 -3.17 -14.08
C CYS A 511 -24.94 -4.30 -15.05
N SER A 512 -24.06 -4.53 -16.05
CA SER A 512 -24.34 -5.40 -17.19
C SER A 512 -24.52 -6.90 -16.88
N SER A 513 -24.20 -7.34 -15.66
CA SER A 513 -24.38 -8.71 -15.19
C SER A 513 -25.64 -8.93 -14.34
N LEU A 514 -26.36 -7.87 -13.97
CA LEU A 514 -27.53 -7.95 -13.10
C LEU A 514 -28.63 -8.75 -13.81
N LEU A 515 -29.13 -9.83 -13.19
CA LEU A 515 -30.09 -10.75 -13.82
C LEU A 515 -31.54 -10.44 -13.45
N CYS A 516 -31.78 -10.11 -12.19
CA CYS A 516 -33.11 -9.86 -11.65
C CYS A 516 -33.00 -8.86 -10.50
N ILE A 517 -34.04 -8.06 -10.30
CA ILE A 517 -34.18 -7.26 -9.09
C ILE A 517 -35.59 -7.42 -8.52
N LYS A 518 -35.66 -7.59 -7.20
CA LYS A 518 -36.92 -7.65 -6.44
C LYS A 518 -37.15 -6.31 -5.77
N ILE A 519 -38.33 -5.73 -5.98
CA ILE A 519 -38.75 -4.44 -5.44
C ILE A 519 -39.73 -4.70 -4.27
N PRO A 520 -39.34 -4.33 -3.02
CA PRO A 520 -40.16 -4.48 -1.82
C PRO A 520 -41.52 -3.78 -1.87
N GLN A 521 -42.43 -4.13 -0.94
CA GLN A 521 -43.76 -3.49 -0.85
C GLN A 521 -43.69 -1.99 -0.49
N SER A 522 -42.74 -1.62 0.37
CA SER A 522 -42.58 -0.25 0.90
C SER A 522 -42.04 0.77 -0.11
N PHE A 523 -41.67 0.33 -1.31
CA PHE A 523 -40.90 1.13 -2.26
C PHE A 523 -41.74 2.24 -2.91
N LYS A 524 -41.25 3.48 -2.89
CA LYS A 524 -41.97 4.66 -3.39
C LYS A 524 -41.41 5.19 -4.72
N ILE A 525 -40.08 5.18 -4.91
CA ILE A 525 -39.44 5.90 -6.02
C ILE A 525 -38.44 5.02 -6.77
N ILE A 526 -38.61 4.89 -8.08
CA ILE A 526 -37.59 4.37 -9.00
C ILE A 526 -37.17 5.50 -9.96
N SER A 527 -35.95 6.01 -9.74
CA SER A 527 -35.45 7.21 -10.42
C SER A 527 -35.10 6.99 -11.90
N LYS A 528 -34.90 8.10 -12.62
CA LYS A 528 -34.45 8.09 -14.02
C LYS A 528 -33.10 7.36 -14.16
N TYR A 529 -33.00 6.53 -15.20
CA TYR A 529 -31.80 5.77 -15.58
C TYR A 529 -31.24 4.79 -14.54
N SER A 530 -32.00 4.43 -13.51
CA SER A 530 -31.50 3.54 -12.44
C SER A 530 -30.95 2.21 -12.95
N PHE A 531 -31.47 1.65 -14.05
CA PHE A 531 -31.01 0.39 -14.67
C PHE A 531 -30.49 0.58 -16.10
N LEU A 532 -30.11 1.81 -16.48
CA LEU A 532 -29.63 2.11 -17.83
C LEU A 532 -28.47 1.17 -18.21
N HIS A 533 -28.53 0.55 -19.39
CA HIS A 533 -27.53 -0.42 -19.86
C HIS A 533 -27.34 -1.68 -18.98
N CYS A 534 -28.33 -2.08 -18.17
CA CYS A 534 -28.38 -3.39 -17.53
C CYS A 534 -28.70 -4.49 -18.56
N LYS A 535 -27.74 -4.81 -19.43
CA LYS A 535 -27.93 -5.64 -20.64
C LYS A 535 -28.41 -7.07 -20.36
N LYS A 536 -28.14 -7.65 -19.19
CA LYS A 536 -28.58 -9.01 -18.81
C LYS A 536 -29.79 -9.06 -17.88
N LEU A 537 -30.37 -7.91 -17.53
CA LEU A 537 -31.53 -7.87 -16.64
C LEU A 537 -32.71 -8.51 -17.37
N LYS A 538 -33.20 -9.64 -16.85
CA LYS A 538 -34.30 -10.42 -17.43
C LYS A 538 -35.65 -10.09 -16.83
N SER A 539 -35.66 -9.76 -15.54
CA SER A 539 -36.89 -9.51 -14.80
C SER A 539 -36.78 -8.46 -13.72
N ILE A 540 -37.83 -7.67 -13.56
CA ILE A 540 -38.07 -6.82 -12.39
C ILE A 540 -39.34 -7.35 -11.70
N ILE A 541 -39.19 -7.75 -10.44
CA ILE A 541 -40.27 -8.39 -9.67
C ILE A 541 -40.70 -7.45 -8.56
N PHE A 542 -41.92 -6.92 -8.66
CA PHE A 542 -42.57 -6.13 -7.63
C PHE A 542 -43.42 -7.02 -6.72
N SER A 543 -43.59 -6.61 -5.45
CA SER A 543 -44.70 -7.10 -4.62
C SER A 543 -46.04 -6.75 -5.26
N GLU A 544 -46.99 -7.70 -5.22
CA GLU A 544 -48.31 -7.60 -5.90
C GLU A 544 -49.06 -6.31 -5.52
N THR A 545 -49.00 -5.94 -4.24
CA THR A 545 -49.41 -4.63 -3.75
C THR A 545 -48.17 -3.87 -3.27
N ASN A 546 -48.04 -2.61 -3.66
CA ASN A 546 -46.89 -1.79 -3.27
C ASN A 546 -47.23 -0.30 -3.20
N SER A 547 -46.28 0.48 -2.68
CA SER A 547 -46.42 1.93 -2.43
C SER A 547 -45.80 2.80 -3.53
N LEU A 548 -45.66 2.29 -4.76
CA LEU A 548 -44.92 2.97 -5.82
C LEU A 548 -45.61 4.27 -6.24
N ASP A 549 -44.91 5.37 -6.02
CA ASP A 549 -45.36 6.75 -6.24
C ASP A 549 -44.78 7.38 -7.50
N SER A 550 -43.58 6.96 -7.89
CA SER A 550 -42.86 7.46 -9.07
C SER A 550 -42.08 6.33 -9.74
N PHE A 551 -42.37 6.10 -11.03
CA PHE A 551 -41.66 5.16 -11.88
C PHE A 551 -41.33 5.80 -13.21
N SER A 552 -40.04 6.09 -13.43
CA SER A 552 -39.58 6.58 -14.72
C SER A 552 -39.36 5.43 -15.70
N ILE A 553 -40.04 5.42 -16.84
CA ILE A 553 -39.79 4.43 -17.93
C ILE A 553 -38.33 4.48 -18.41
N ASN A 554 -37.69 5.66 -18.41
CA ASN A 554 -36.27 5.80 -18.73
C ASN A 554 -35.33 5.04 -17.76
N SER A 555 -35.83 4.55 -16.61
CA SER A 555 -35.05 3.73 -15.68
C SER A 555 -34.62 2.40 -16.28
N ILE A 556 -35.41 1.84 -17.20
CA ILE A 556 -35.20 0.54 -17.85
C ILE A 556 -34.75 0.68 -19.32
N SER A 557 -34.26 1.86 -19.69
CA SER A 557 -33.74 2.11 -21.04
C SER A 557 -32.51 1.22 -21.32
N GLU A 558 -32.40 0.71 -22.55
CA GLU A 558 -31.31 -0.16 -23.00
C GLU A 558 -31.19 -1.50 -22.22
N CYS A 559 -32.25 -1.92 -21.52
CA CYS A 559 -32.36 -3.25 -20.91
C CYS A 559 -32.82 -4.31 -21.94
N LYS A 560 -31.99 -4.62 -22.94
CA LYS A 560 -32.34 -5.47 -24.09
C LYS A 560 -32.73 -6.93 -23.76
N SER A 561 -32.42 -7.42 -22.56
CA SER A 561 -32.81 -8.76 -22.12
C SER A 561 -34.07 -8.78 -21.25
N LEU A 562 -34.66 -7.62 -20.94
CA LEU A 562 -35.78 -7.51 -20.01
C LEU A 562 -37.03 -8.02 -20.70
N THR A 563 -37.49 -9.20 -20.31
CA THR A 563 -38.70 -9.84 -20.88
C THR A 563 -39.85 -9.90 -19.89
N ASN A 564 -39.62 -9.53 -18.62
CA ASN A 564 -40.64 -9.65 -17.57
C ASN A 564 -40.63 -8.46 -16.59
N ILE A 565 -41.75 -7.78 -16.45
CA ILE A 565 -42.08 -6.91 -15.31
C ILE A 565 -43.30 -7.53 -14.64
N SER A 566 -43.15 -7.99 -13.40
CA SER A 566 -44.23 -8.73 -12.74
C SER A 566 -45.48 -7.87 -12.56
N ASN A 567 -46.64 -8.53 -12.48
CA ASN A 567 -47.90 -7.85 -12.21
C ASN A 567 -47.87 -7.22 -10.81
N PHE A 568 -48.38 -5.99 -10.71
CA PHE A 568 -48.53 -5.28 -9.44
C PHE A 568 -49.58 -4.18 -9.53
N SER A 569 -50.02 -3.67 -8.38
CA SER A 569 -50.85 -2.47 -8.28
C SER A 569 -50.45 -1.58 -7.10
N SER A 570 -50.39 -0.27 -7.34
CA SER A 570 -50.28 0.82 -6.37
C SER A 570 -51.38 1.86 -6.61
N ASP A 571 -51.40 2.93 -5.82
CA ASP A 571 -52.34 4.04 -6.03
C ASP A 571 -52.12 4.78 -7.35
N LYS A 572 -50.89 4.79 -7.88
CA LYS A 572 -50.52 5.55 -9.08
C LYS A 572 -50.10 4.70 -10.27
N TYR A 573 -49.65 3.47 -10.05
CA TYR A 573 -49.13 2.61 -11.11
C TYR A 573 -49.70 1.20 -10.96
N ARG A 574 -49.90 0.52 -12.08
CA ARG A 574 -50.12 -0.93 -12.09
C ARG A 574 -49.44 -1.56 -13.29
N CYS A 575 -49.00 -2.80 -13.16
CA CYS A 575 -48.49 -3.60 -14.26
C CYS A 575 -49.36 -4.83 -14.44
N ILE A 576 -49.80 -5.07 -15.67
CA ILE A 576 -50.57 -6.26 -16.07
C ILE A 576 -49.96 -6.74 -17.37
N ASP A 577 -49.50 -7.99 -17.43
CA ASP A 577 -48.93 -8.62 -18.62
C ASP A 577 -47.86 -7.71 -19.27
N ASN A 578 -46.85 -7.36 -18.46
CA ASN A 578 -45.72 -6.50 -18.85
C ASN A 578 -46.09 -5.09 -19.35
N THR A 579 -47.35 -4.69 -19.14
CA THR A 579 -47.91 -3.41 -19.56
C THR A 579 -48.11 -2.52 -18.35
N LEU A 580 -47.43 -1.38 -18.35
CA LEU A 580 -47.49 -0.40 -17.28
C LEU A 580 -48.58 0.64 -17.57
N TYR A 581 -49.40 0.86 -16.55
CA TYR A 581 -50.44 1.88 -16.53
C TYR A 581 -50.15 2.90 -15.43
N TYR A 582 -50.49 4.15 -15.70
CA TYR A 582 -50.45 5.26 -14.76
C TYR A 582 -51.86 5.74 -14.45
N LYS A 583 -52.13 6.08 -13.18
CA LYS A 583 -53.42 6.61 -12.76
C LYS A 583 -53.42 8.13 -12.82
N ASN A 584 -54.16 8.67 -13.79
CA ASN A 584 -54.42 10.10 -13.90
C ASN A 584 -55.83 10.40 -13.38
N ASN A 585 -55.93 11.05 -12.22
CA ASN A 585 -57.16 11.24 -11.45
C ASN A 585 -57.85 9.88 -11.13
N THR A 586 -59.01 9.61 -11.74
CA THR A 586 -59.79 8.38 -11.55
C THR A 586 -59.62 7.37 -12.68
N LYS A 587 -58.83 7.71 -13.72
CA LYS A 587 -58.70 6.90 -14.93
C LYS A 587 -57.28 6.34 -15.08
N TRP A 588 -57.18 5.16 -15.68
CA TRP A 588 -55.91 4.52 -15.99
C TRP A 588 -55.49 4.85 -17.42
N GLU A 589 -54.24 5.26 -17.59
CA GLU A 589 -53.61 5.53 -18.87
C GLU A 589 -52.53 4.47 -19.10
N LEU A 590 -52.51 3.84 -20.27
CA LEU A 590 -51.47 2.88 -20.65
C LEU A 590 -50.28 3.70 -21.15
N ILE A 591 -49.13 3.57 -20.48
CA ILE A 591 -47.97 4.44 -20.72
C ILE A 591 -46.75 3.70 -21.30
N PHE A 592 -46.70 2.36 -21.15
CA PHE A 592 -45.57 1.58 -21.64
C PHE A 592 -45.92 0.09 -21.70
N HIS A 593 -45.55 -0.58 -22.78
CA HIS A 593 -45.46 -2.03 -22.87
C HIS A 593 -44.04 -2.45 -23.18
N LEU A 594 -43.57 -3.49 -22.48
CA LEU A 594 -42.22 -4.01 -22.65
C LEU A 594 -42.01 -4.64 -24.04
N SER A 595 -41.17 -4.03 -24.88
CA SER A 595 -40.99 -4.44 -26.28
C SER A 595 -40.53 -5.89 -26.48
N GLU A 596 -39.70 -6.39 -25.56
CA GLU A 596 -39.15 -7.75 -25.57
C GLU A 596 -40.02 -8.74 -24.76
N SER A 597 -41.22 -8.33 -24.34
CA SER A 597 -42.17 -9.23 -23.68
C SER A 597 -42.50 -10.44 -24.56
N LYS A 598 -42.86 -11.57 -23.94
CA LYS A 598 -43.35 -12.77 -24.65
C LYS A 598 -44.85 -12.74 -24.92
N ASP A 599 -45.55 -11.67 -24.54
CA ASP A 599 -47.00 -11.55 -24.70
C ASP A 599 -47.37 -11.50 -26.19
N LYS A 600 -48.28 -12.39 -26.59
CA LYS A 600 -48.81 -12.46 -27.96
C LYS A 600 -50.14 -11.76 -28.12
N GLU A 601 -50.91 -11.72 -27.05
CA GLU A 601 -52.26 -11.17 -27.00
C GLU A 601 -52.41 -10.39 -25.70
N LEU A 602 -52.97 -9.19 -25.79
CA LEU A 602 -53.25 -8.34 -24.63
C LEU A 602 -54.70 -7.87 -24.65
N ASN A 603 -55.33 -7.90 -23.49
CA ASN A 603 -56.61 -7.26 -23.24
C ASN A 603 -56.35 -5.90 -22.59
N ILE A 604 -56.73 -4.82 -23.27
CA ILE A 604 -56.51 -3.45 -22.82
C ILE A 604 -57.79 -2.91 -22.20
N ASN A 605 -57.68 -2.52 -20.94
CA ASN A 605 -58.71 -1.79 -20.19
C ASN A 605 -58.08 -0.56 -19.53
N CYS A 606 -58.10 0.55 -20.26
CA CYS A 606 -57.62 1.86 -19.82
C CYS A 606 -58.43 2.95 -20.54
N SER A 607 -58.32 4.21 -20.12
CA SER A 607 -59.00 5.33 -20.80
C SER A 607 -58.24 5.89 -22.00
N VAL A 608 -56.91 5.85 -21.94
CA VAL A 608 -56.01 6.40 -22.97
C VAL A 608 -54.88 5.40 -23.20
N ILE A 609 -54.53 5.18 -24.47
CA ILE A 609 -53.26 4.55 -24.87
C ILE A 609 -52.33 5.69 -25.28
N CYS A 610 -51.26 5.92 -24.52
CA CYS A 610 -50.39 7.07 -24.72
C CYS A 610 -49.37 6.88 -25.84
N SER A 611 -48.82 7.98 -26.36
CA SER A 611 -47.82 7.97 -27.42
C SER A 611 -46.63 7.07 -27.07
N TYR A 612 -46.17 6.27 -28.04
CA TYR A 612 -45.05 5.33 -27.90
C TYR A 612 -45.21 4.24 -26.84
N SER A 613 -46.41 4.02 -26.30
CA SER A 613 -46.64 2.95 -25.33
C SER A 613 -46.24 1.58 -25.85
N PHE A 614 -46.55 1.28 -27.11
CA PHE A 614 -46.12 0.09 -27.84
C PHE A 614 -45.08 0.48 -28.88
N ASN A 615 -43.83 0.60 -28.45
CA ASN A 615 -42.73 0.94 -29.34
C ASN A 615 -41.90 -0.30 -29.68
N SER A 616 -41.94 -0.73 -30.95
CA SER A 616 -41.28 -1.93 -31.45
C SER A 616 -41.66 -3.23 -30.70
N SER A 617 -42.89 -3.30 -30.19
CA SER A 617 -43.46 -4.44 -29.46
C SER A 617 -43.82 -5.59 -30.42
N ASN A 618 -42.81 -6.19 -31.03
CA ASN A 618 -42.94 -7.11 -32.15
C ASN A 618 -43.34 -8.54 -31.76
N ASN A 619 -43.53 -8.85 -30.48
CA ASN A 619 -44.08 -10.16 -30.08
C ASN A 619 -45.61 -10.16 -30.01
N ILE A 620 -46.23 -8.98 -29.95
CA ILE A 620 -47.69 -8.84 -29.91
C ILE A 620 -48.26 -9.10 -31.31
N GLU A 621 -49.21 -10.03 -31.38
CA GLU A 621 -49.97 -10.36 -32.58
C GLU A 621 -51.41 -9.81 -32.52
N LYS A 622 -51.97 -9.68 -31.32
CA LYS A 622 -53.38 -9.30 -31.11
C LYS A 622 -53.55 -8.34 -29.93
N ILE A 623 -54.31 -7.27 -30.14
CA ILE A 623 -54.76 -6.35 -29.10
C ILE A 623 -56.29 -6.40 -29.05
N ASN A 624 -56.86 -6.70 -27.89
CA ASN A 624 -58.29 -6.58 -27.65
C ASN A 624 -58.54 -5.39 -26.72
N ILE A 625 -59.15 -4.33 -27.24
CA ILE A 625 -59.66 -3.23 -26.43
C ILE A 625 -61.01 -3.64 -25.86
N GLU A 626 -61.16 -3.62 -24.54
CA GLU A 626 -62.43 -3.92 -23.88
C GLU A 626 -63.49 -2.87 -24.22
N SER A 627 -64.75 -3.27 -24.40
CA SER A 627 -65.86 -2.34 -24.61
C SER A 627 -65.95 -1.34 -23.44
N ASP A 628 -66.33 -0.09 -23.72
CA ASP A 628 -66.48 0.98 -22.73
C ASP A 628 -65.20 1.34 -21.94
N SER A 629 -64.01 1.03 -22.48
CA SER A 629 -62.72 1.32 -21.84
C SER A 629 -61.95 2.50 -22.47
N VAL A 630 -61.29 2.26 -23.60
CA VAL A 630 -60.39 3.22 -24.25
C VAL A 630 -61.21 4.27 -24.99
N SER A 631 -60.89 5.53 -24.74
CA SER A 631 -61.51 6.70 -25.38
C SER A 631 -60.60 7.39 -26.41
N VAL A 632 -59.28 7.35 -26.18
CA VAL A 632 -58.27 8.00 -27.01
C VAL A 632 -57.09 7.06 -27.24
N ILE A 633 -56.61 6.99 -28.48
CA ILE A 633 -55.32 6.38 -28.86
C ILE A 633 -54.45 7.49 -29.44
N GLU A 634 -53.38 7.86 -28.73
CA GLU A 634 -52.50 8.97 -29.10
C GLU A 634 -51.56 8.63 -30.27
N ASP A 635 -50.93 9.66 -30.85
CA ASP A 635 -50.01 9.53 -31.97
C ASP A 635 -48.85 8.57 -31.65
N HIS A 636 -48.41 7.77 -32.63
CA HIS A 636 -47.34 6.78 -32.45
C HIS A 636 -47.53 5.79 -31.29
N SER A 637 -48.74 5.63 -30.73
CA SER A 637 -49.04 4.66 -29.66
C SER A 637 -48.56 3.25 -29.99
N PHE A 638 -48.76 2.81 -31.23
CA PHE A 638 -48.24 1.59 -31.83
C PHE A 638 -47.20 1.94 -32.90
N ASN A 639 -45.97 2.22 -32.46
CA ASN A 639 -44.87 2.56 -33.35
C ASN A 639 -44.05 1.33 -33.71
N LYS A 640 -43.90 1.02 -35.00
CA LYS A 640 -43.11 -0.12 -35.52
C LYS A 640 -43.50 -1.47 -34.91
N CYS A 641 -44.78 -1.67 -34.62
CA CYS A 641 -45.32 -2.98 -34.21
C CYS A 641 -45.56 -3.85 -35.45
N LEU A 642 -44.47 -4.39 -35.99
CA LEU A 642 -44.42 -5.09 -37.27
C LEU A 642 -45.25 -6.37 -37.31
N ASN A 643 -45.51 -7.00 -36.16
CA ASN A 643 -46.23 -8.28 -36.07
C ASN A 643 -47.67 -8.15 -35.56
N LEU A 644 -48.14 -6.93 -35.25
CA LEU A 644 -49.52 -6.70 -34.86
C LEU A 644 -50.45 -7.01 -36.04
N LYS A 645 -51.27 -8.05 -35.89
CA LYS A 645 -52.18 -8.56 -36.93
C LYS A 645 -53.62 -8.12 -36.69
N TYR A 646 -54.06 -8.13 -35.44
CA TYR A 646 -55.46 -7.98 -35.06
C TYR A 646 -55.62 -6.91 -33.99
N ILE A 647 -56.58 -6.01 -34.20
CA ILE A 647 -57.03 -5.02 -33.22
C ILE A 647 -58.51 -4.71 -33.45
N ASN A 648 -59.27 -4.50 -32.39
CA ASN A 648 -60.66 -4.02 -32.45
C ASN A 648 -60.76 -2.55 -32.02
N PHE A 649 -61.75 -1.85 -32.58
CA PHE A 649 -62.12 -0.48 -32.26
C PHE A 649 -63.58 -0.45 -31.79
N PRO A 650 -63.84 -0.66 -30.49
CA PRO A 650 -65.18 -0.56 -29.93
C PRO A 650 -65.70 0.89 -29.96
N LEU A 651 -67.01 1.10 -29.78
CA LEU A 651 -67.66 2.41 -29.80
C LEU A 651 -67.05 3.40 -28.81
N SER A 652 -66.45 2.92 -27.73
CA SER A 652 -65.79 3.75 -26.72
C SER A 652 -64.58 4.50 -27.29
N VAL A 653 -63.88 3.96 -28.29
CA VAL A 653 -62.69 4.57 -28.90
C VAL A 653 -63.15 5.72 -29.79
N SER A 654 -63.29 6.90 -29.20
CA SER A 654 -63.81 8.09 -29.88
C SER A 654 -62.79 8.83 -30.73
N ASP A 655 -61.50 8.77 -30.35
CA ASP A 655 -60.43 9.51 -31.01
C ASP A 655 -59.20 8.62 -31.22
N VAL A 656 -58.63 8.68 -32.43
CA VAL A 656 -57.41 7.94 -32.81
C VAL A 656 -56.55 8.90 -33.61
N GLU A 657 -55.47 9.35 -32.99
CA GLU A 657 -54.62 10.41 -33.53
C GLU A 657 -53.83 9.95 -34.78
N ILE A 658 -53.31 10.93 -35.51
CA ILE A 658 -52.53 10.69 -36.73
C ILE A 658 -51.29 9.82 -36.42
N ASP A 659 -50.99 8.88 -37.30
CA ASP A 659 -49.86 7.95 -37.15
C ASP A 659 -49.84 7.13 -35.84
N ALA A 660 -50.98 6.96 -35.14
CA ALA A 660 -51.08 6.06 -33.98
C ALA A 660 -50.58 4.63 -34.28
N PHE A 661 -50.69 4.14 -35.52
CA PHE A 661 -50.21 2.86 -36.03
C PHE A 661 -49.04 3.01 -37.03
N HIS A 662 -48.06 3.84 -36.68
CA HIS A 662 -46.89 4.09 -37.52
C HIS A 662 -46.09 2.80 -37.82
N ASP A 663 -45.91 2.50 -39.11
CA ASP A 663 -45.18 1.33 -39.62
C ASP A 663 -45.71 -0.05 -39.16
N CYS A 664 -47.01 -0.15 -38.83
CA CYS A 664 -47.68 -1.41 -38.45
C CYS A 664 -48.14 -2.21 -39.68
N LYS A 665 -47.20 -2.84 -40.38
CA LYS A 665 -47.44 -3.46 -41.70
C LYS A 665 -48.28 -4.75 -41.71
N SER A 666 -48.39 -5.47 -40.59
CA SER A 666 -49.03 -6.80 -40.53
C SER A 666 -50.53 -6.78 -40.25
N ILE A 667 -51.11 -5.61 -40.00
CA ILE A 667 -52.54 -5.49 -39.68
C ILE A 667 -53.37 -6.04 -40.86
N ARG A 668 -54.32 -6.93 -40.55
CA ARG A 668 -55.09 -7.68 -41.55
C ARG A 668 -56.49 -8.02 -41.03
N CYS A 669 -57.36 -8.53 -41.92
CA CYS A 669 -58.69 -8.97 -41.50
C CYS A 669 -58.60 -10.22 -40.58
N PRO A 670 -59.53 -10.37 -39.61
CA PRO A 670 -60.63 -9.45 -39.31
C PRO A 670 -60.17 -8.19 -38.56
N LEU A 671 -60.66 -7.03 -39.02
CA LEU A 671 -60.54 -5.74 -38.35
C LEU A 671 -61.94 -5.36 -37.89
N ILE A 672 -62.16 -5.26 -36.57
CA ILE A 672 -63.48 -5.00 -36.00
C ILE A 672 -63.56 -3.50 -35.68
N ILE A 673 -64.50 -2.79 -36.31
CA ILE A 673 -64.76 -1.37 -36.07
C ILE A 673 -66.26 -1.20 -35.84
N GLU A 674 -66.65 -0.74 -34.65
CA GLU A 674 -68.08 -0.59 -34.31
C GLU A 674 -68.69 0.72 -34.82
N ASN A 675 -67.92 1.82 -34.88
CA ASN A 675 -68.36 3.09 -35.46
C ASN A 675 -68.07 3.14 -36.97
N THR A 676 -69.11 3.05 -37.79
CA THR A 676 -69.00 3.02 -39.25
C THR A 676 -69.29 4.37 -39.93
N SER A 677 -69.35 5.47 -39.16
CA SER A 677 -69.53 6.81 -39.74
C SER A 677 -68.35 7.21 -40.64
N THR A 678 -68.64 8.00 -41.68
CA THR A 678 -67.64 8.36 -42.70
C THR A 678 -66.44 9.10 -42.11
N ASP A 679 -66.66 10.00 -41.17
CA ASP A 679 -65.58 10.79 -40.57
C ASP A 679 -64.72 9.96 -39.62
N TYR A 680 -65.34 9.03 -38.87
CA TYR A 680 -64.59 8.08 -38.05
C TYR A 680 -63.70 7.15 -38.89
N LEU A 681 -64.22 6.63 -40.01
CA LEU A 681 -63.42 5.79 -40.90
C LEU A 681 -62.26 6.56 -41.57
N LYS A 682 -62.40 7.88 -41.80
CA LYS A 682 -61.27 8.72 -42.25
C LYS A 682 -60.20 8.84 -41.16
N MET A 683 -60.61 9.05 -39.91
CA MET A 683 -59.72 9.13 -38.74
C MET A 683 -58.91 7.85 -38.57
N ILE A 684 -59.57 6.68 -38.64
CA ILE A 684 -58.87 5.38 -38.56
C ILE A 684 -57.88 5.20 -39.73
N VAL A 685 -58.17 5.70 -40.93
CA VAL A 685 -57.20 5.64 -42.04
C VAL A 685 -56.03 6.60 -41.82
N SER A 686 -56.25 7.81 -41.28
CA SER A 686 -55.17 8.75 -40.97
C SER A 686 -54.28 8.30 -39.82
N SER A 687 -54.75 7.41 -38.95
CA SER A 687 -53.94 6.86 -37.87
C SER A 687 -52.89 5.84 -38.34
N GLY A 688 -52.88 5.47 -39.63
CA GLY A 688 -51.93 4.52 -40.20
C GLY A 688 -52.51 3.14 -40.48
N ILE A 689 -53.79 2.88 -40.15
CA ILE A 689 -54.47 1.65 -40.57
C ILE A 689 -54.63 1.64 -42.10
N PRO A 690 -54.18 0.58 -42.81
CA PRO A 690 -54.23 0.57 -44.26
C PRO A 690 -55.65 0.70 -44.81
N ARG A 691 -55.89 1.74 -45.61
CA ARG A 691 -57.18 2.02 -46.25
C ARG A 691 -57.80 0.81 -46.98
N ARG A 692 -56.97 -0.05 -47.57
CA ARG A 692 -57.42 -1.29 -48.25
C ARG A 692 -58.26 -2.20 -47.32
N LEU A 693 -57.99 -2.18 -46.01
CA LEU A 693 -58.67 -3.00 -45.02
C LEU A 693 -60.12 -2.58 -44.79
N MET A 694 -60.45 -1.29 -45.00
CA MET A 694 -61.83 -0.80 -44.90
C MET A 694 -62.76 -1.49 -45.91
N VAL A 695 -62.22 -1.85 -47.08
CA VAL A 695 -62.96 -2.56 -48.13
C VAL A 695 -62.85 -4.08 -47.92
N SER A 696 -61.64 -4.60 -47.70
CA SER A 696 -61.43 -6.05 -47.63
C SER A 696 -62.02 -6.72 -46.39
N CYS A 697 -62.25 -5.97 -45.31
CA CYS A 697 -62.93 -6.48 -44.11
C CYS A 697 -64.44 -6.16 -44.10
N HIS A 698 -65.01 -5.71 -45.24
CA HIS A 698 -66.44 -5.38 -45.40
C HIS A 698 -66.97 -4.29 -44.44
N ILE A 699 -66.12 -3.35 -44.00
CA ILE A 699 -66.47 -2.30 -43.03
C ILE A 699 -67.17 -1.11 -43.71
N ALA A 700 -66.68 -0.71 -44.89
CA ALA A 700 -67.29 0.35 -45.68
C ALA A 700 -67.98 -0.24 -46.92
N HIS A 701 -69.31 -0.07 -47.02
CA HIS A 701 -70.02 -0.35 -48.27
C HIS A 701 -69.59 0.66 -49.34
N VAL A 702 -69.20 0.14 -50.51
CA VAL A 702 -68.62 0.90 -51.62
C VAL A 702 -69.58 2.01 -52.07
N SER A 703 -69.36 3.25 -51.59
CA SER A 703 -69.82 4.45 -52.27
C SER A 703 -68.64 5.06 -53.03
N LYS A 704 -68.83 5.29 -54.33
CA LYS A 704 -67.83 5.73 -55.31
C LYS A 704 -67.09 7.03 -54.95
N ASN A 705 -67.50 7.76 -53.90
CA ASN A 705 -66.86 9.02 -53.48
C ASN A 705 -65.63 8.82 -52.57
N TYR A 706 -65.42 7.64 -51.99
CA TYR A 706 -64.23 7.43 -51.15
C TYR A 706 -62.93 7.45 -51.98
N LEU A 707 -62.96 7.04 -53.25
CA LEU A 707 -61.78 6.70 -54.08
C LEU A 707 -60.95 7.89 -54.61
N ASN A 708 -61.40 9.15 -54.49
CA ASN A 708 -60.81 10.26 -55.26
C ASN A 708 -59.94 11.30 -54.52
N HIS A 709 -59.72 11.22 -53.20
CA HIS A 709 -58.83 12.18 -52.54
C HIS A 709 -57.37 11.67 -52.43
N LYS A 710 -56.56 12.09 -53.40
CA LYS A 710 -55.08 12.10 -53.32
C LYS A 710 -54.63 13.14 -52.29
N TYR A 711 -53.82 12.70 -51.33
CA TYR A 711 -53.03 13.52 -50.39
C TYR A 711 -53.80 14.59 -49.60
N LEU A 712 -54.23 14.23 -48.38
CA LEU A 712 -54.39 15.21 -47.31
C LEU A 712 -53.10 15.21 -46.47
N ARG A 713 -52.11 16.00 -46.89
CA ARG A 713 -51.07 16.49 -45.97
C ARG A 713 -51.72 17.55 -45.09
N TYR A 714 -52.00 17.23 -43.82
CA TYR A 714 -52.25 18.27 -42.83
C TYR A 714 -50.91 18.83 -42.34
N PRO A 715 -50.83 20.16 -42.09
CA PRO A 715 -49.59 20.79 -41.65
C PRO A 715 -49.27 20.31 -40.23
N SER A 716 -48.03 19.84 -40.05
CA SER A 716 -47.42 19.56 -38.75
C SER A 716 -47.43 20.83 -37.90
N THR A 717 -48.40 20.98 -37.01
CA THR A 717 -48.38 22.01 -35.97
C THR A 717 -48.01 21.37 -34.63
N HIS A 718 -46.75 21.59 -34.25
CA HIS A 718 -46.18 21.53 -32.91
C HIS A 718 -47.08 21.12 -31.74
N LEU A 719 -46.77 19.96 -31.15
CA LEU A 719 -46.93 19.71 -29.71
C LEU A 719 -45.96 18.62 -29.21
N PHE A 720 -44.70 18.66 -29.69
CA PHE A 720 -43.63 17.72 -29.33
C PHE A 720 -43.07 17.87 -27.89
N TRP A 721 -43.72 18.61 -26.99
CA TRP A 721 -43.21 18.83 -25.63
C TRP A 721 -44.31 19.03 -24.57
N LYS A 722 -45.06 17.99 -24.20
CA LYS A 722 -45.94 18.09 -23.01
C LYS A 722 -45.76 17.08 -21.89
N HIS A 723 -45.01 15.97 -22.06
CA HIS A 723 -44.93 14.97 -20.98
C HIS A 723 -43.53 14.42 -20.62
N LEU A 724 -42.43 15.07 -21.02
CA LEU A 724 -41.08 14.68 -20.56
C LEU A 724 -40.57 15.38 -19.28
N THR A 725 -41.41 16.17 -18.61
CA THR A 725 -41.08 16.81 -17.31
C THR A 725 -42.16 16.68 -16.22
N LYS A 726 -42.94 15.60 -16.24
CA LYS A 726 -43.58 15.10 -15.01
C LYS A 726 -43.06 13.71 -14.70
#